data_AF-A0A093HRU8-F1
#
_entry.id   AF-A0A093HRU8-F1
#
_cell.length_a   1.000
_cell.length_b   1.000
_cell.length_c   1.000
_cell.angle_alpha   90.00
_cell.angle_beta   90.00
_cell.angle_gamma   90.00
#
_symmetry.space_group_name_H-M   'P 1'
#
loop_
_entity.id
_entity.type
_entity.pdbx_description
1 polymer ?
#
loop_
_entity_poly.entity_id
_entity_poly.type
_entity_poly.pdbx_seq_one_letter_code
_entity_poly.pdbx_strand_id
1 'polypeptide(L)'
;RFMATNDLMTELQKDSIKLDDDSERKVVKMILKLLEDKNGEVQNLAVKCLGPLVSKVKEYQVETIVDTLCTNMLSDKEQLRDISSIGLKTVIGELPPASSGSALAANVCKKITGRLTSAIAKQEDVSVQLEALDIMADMLSRQGGLLVNFHPSILTCLLPQLTSPRLAVRKRTIIALGHLVMSCGNMVFVDLIEHLLTELSKNDSMSTTRTYIQCIAAISRQAGHRIGEYLEKIIPLVVKFCNVDDDELREYCIQAFESFVRRCPKEVYPHVSTIINICLKYLTYDPNYNYDDEDEDENAMDADGGDDDDQGSDDEYSDDDDMSWKVRRAAAKCLDAVVSTRHEMLPEFYKTVSPALIARFKEREENVKADVFHAYLSLLKQTRPVQSWLCDPDAMEQGETPLTMLQSQVPNIVKALHKQMKEKSVKTRQCCFNMLTELVNVLPGALTQHVPVLVPGIIFSLNDKSSSSNLKIDALSCLYVILCNHSPQVFHPHVQALVPPVVACVGDPFYKITSEALLVTQQLVKVIRPLDQPSSFDATPYIKDLFTCTIKRLKAADIDQEVKERAISCMGQIICSLGDSLGTDLPSTLQIFLERLKNEITRLTTVKAMTLIAGSPLKIDLRPILGEGVPILASFLRKNQRALKLGTLSALDILIKNYSDSLTAAMIDAVLDELPPLISESDMHVSQMAISFLTTLAKVYPSSLSKISGSILNELIGLVRSPLLQGGALSAMLEFFQALVVTGTNNLGYMDLLRMLTGPVYSQSTALTHKQSYYSIAKCVAALTRACPKEGPAVVGQFIQDVKNSRSTDSIRLLALLSLGEVGHHIDLSGQIELKSVILEAFSSPSEEVKSAASYALGSISVGNLPEYLPFVLQEITSQPKRQYLLLHSLKEIISSASVIGLKPYVENIWALLLKHCECAEEGTRNVVAECLGKLTLIDPETLLPRLKGYLVAG
;
A
#
# COMPACT_ATOMS: atom_id res chain seq x y z
N ARG A 1 0.80 53.55 -11.84
CA ARG A 1 0.90 52.53 -12.92
C ARG A 1 0.89 51.14 -12.31
N PHE A 2 1.93 50.71 -11.59
CA PHE A 2 1.95 49.42 -10.87
C PHE A 2 0.69 49.11 -10.06
N MET A 3 0.33 49.96 -9.08
CA MET A 3 -0.88 49.76 -8.24
C MET A 3 -2.16 49.68 -9.08
N ALA A 4 -2.32 50.55 -10.08
CA ALA A 4 -3.49 50.55 -10.96
C ALA A 4 -3.61 49.26 -11.80
N THR A 5 -2.48 48.71 -12.27
CA THR A 5 -2.45 47.45 -12.99
C THR A 5 -2.73 46.26 -12.06
N ASN A 6 -2.24 46.30 -10.82
CA ASN A 6 -2.49 45.27 -9.81
C ASN A 6 -3.96 45.23 -9.39
N ASP A 7 -4.58 46.39 -9.17
CA ASP A 7 -6.00 46.50 -8.83
C ASP A 7 -6.86 46.01 -10.00
N LEU A 8 -6.51 46.39 -11.23
CA LEU A 8 -7.18 45.89 -12.44
C LEU A 8 -7.07 44.37 -12.57
N MET A 9 -5.90 43.78 -12.31
CA MET A 9 -5.70 42.32 -12.33
C MET A 9 -6.60 41.62 -11.31
N THR A 10 -6.67 42.17 -10.09
CA THR A 10 -7.46 41.64 -8.98
C THR A 10 -8.95 41.68 -9.32
N GLU A 11 -9.40 42.70 -10.04
CA GLU A 11 -10.79 42.78 -10.53
C GLU A 11 -11.07 41.82 -11.69
N LEU A 12 -10.14 41.65 -12.64
CA LEU A 12 -10.26 40.69 -13.76
C LEU A 12 -10.36 39.22 -13.29
N GLN A 13 -9.84 38.91 -12.11
CA GLN A 13 -9.93 37.57 -11.51
C GLN A 13 -11.27 37.29 -10.82
N LYS A 14 -12.10 38.31 -10.57
CA LYS A 14 -13.43 38.15 -9.96
C LYS A 14 -14.50 37.99 -11.04
N ASP A 15 -15.59 37.29 -10.71
CA ASP A 15 -16.76 37.17 -11.60
C ASP A 15 -17.72 38.37 -11.55
N SER A 16 -17.41 39.38 -10.74
CA SER A 16 -18.26 40.55 -10.47
C SER A 16 -18.24 41.62 -11.56
N ILE A 17 -17.26 41.61 -12.47
CA ILE A 17 -17.14 42.62 -13.52
C ILE A 17 -17.52 42.05 -14.90
N LYS A 18 -18.34 42.81 -15.64
CA LYS A 18 -18.59 42.59 -17.07
C LYS A 18 -18.13 43.82 -17.83
N LEU A 19 -17.14 43.65 -18.71
CA LEU A 19 -16.64 44.73 -19.56
C LEU A 19 -17.60 44.91 -20.74
N ASP A 20 -17.90 46.15 -21.09
CA ASP A 20 -18.56 46.50 -22.35
C ASP A 20 -17.53 46.62 -23.49
N ASP A 21 -17.99 46.58 -24.74
CA ASP A 21 -17.12 46.55 -25.93
C ASP A 21 -16.09 47.69 -26.02
N ASP A 22 -16.45 48.88 -25.53
CA ASP A 22 -15.55 50.04 -25.55
C ASP A 22 -14.52 49.95 -24.42
N SER A 23 -14.93 49.51 -23.23
CA SER A 23 -14.01 49.24 -22.12
C SER A 23 -13.04 48.11 -22.43
N GLU A 24 -13.47 47.01 -23.07
CA GLU A 24 -12.58 45.94 -23.52
C GLU A 24 -11.48 46.48 -24.44
N ARG A 25 -11.85 47.26 -25.47
CA ARG A 25 -10.88 47.87 -26.41
C ARG A 25 -9.86 48.76 -25.68
N LYS A 26 -10.32 49.57 -24.73
CA LYS A 26 -9.46 50.47 -23.95
C LYS A 26 -8.52 49.70 -23.03
N VAL A 27 -9.03 48.69 -22.32
CA VAL A 27 -8.26 47.84 -21.40
C VAL A 27 -7.20 47.05 -22.18
N VAL A 28 -7.57 46.37 -23.26
CA VAL A 28 -6.64 45.60 -24.11
C VAL A 28 -5.54 46.49 -24.67
N LYS A 29 -5.90 47.64 -25.26
CA LYS A 29 -4.90 48.59 -25.78
C LYS A 29 -3.99 49.13 -24.69
N MET A 30 -4.50 49.36 -23.48
CA MET A 30 -3.71 49.85 -22.36
C MET A 30 -2.75 48.78 -21.83
N ILE A 31 -3.21 47.54 -21.64
CA ILE A 31 -2.34 46.42 -21.22
C ILE A 31 -1.24 46.17 -22.24
N LEU A 32 -1.56 46.16 -23.54
CA LEU A 32 -0.55 46.02 -24.60
C LEU A 32 0.46 47.17 -24.60
N LYS A 33 0.02 48.40 -24.29
CA LYS A 33 0.93 49.55 -24.14
C LYS A 33 1.82 49.45 -22.89
N LEU A 34 1.33 48.85 -21.81
CA LEU A 34 2.09 48.66 -20.57
C LEU A 34 3.16 47.55 -20.71
N LEU A 35 3.08 46.68 -21.72
CA LEU A 35 4.19 45.79 -22.09
C LEU A 35 5.43 46.57 -22.54
N GLU A 36 5.26 47.80 -23.04
CA GLU A 36 6.35 48.72 -23.41
C GLU A 36 6.67 49.74 -22.30
N ASP A 37 6.24 49.51 -21.06
CA ASP A 37 6.55 50.44 -19.96
C ASP A 37 8.06 50.48 -19.68
N LYS A 38 8.57 51.65 -19.29
CA LYS A 38 9.97 51.83 -18.92
C LYS A 38 10.36 51.09 -17.63
N ASN A 39 9.39 50.65 -16.83
CA ASN A 39 9.61 49.95 -15.57
C ASN A 39 9.28 48.45 -15.70
N GLY A 40 10.27 47.59 -15.42
CA GLY A 40 10.17 46.13 -15.48
C GLY A 40 9.09 45.51 -14.58
N GLU A 41 8.82 46.11 -13.41
CA GLU A 41 7.76 45.64 -12.49
C GLU A 41 6.36 45.85 -13.08
N VAL A 42 6.16 46.98 -13.79
CA VAL A 42 4.89 47.29 -14.46
C VAL A 42 4.71 46.38 -15.68
N GLN A 43 5.79 46.12 -16.40
CA GLN A 43 5.85 45.17 -17.51
C GLN A 43 5.48 43.75 -17.07
N ASN A 44 6.06 43.26 -15.97
CA ASN A 44 5.78 41.92 -15.43
C ASN A 44 4.30 41.80 -14.99
N LEU A 45 3.76 42.82 -14.31
CA LEU A 45 2.33 42.86 -14.00
C LEU A 45 1.45 42.91 -15.26
N ALA A 46 1.82 43.67 -16.29
CA ALA A 46 1.07 43.71 -17.55
C ALA A 46 1.00 42.33 -18.23
N VAL A 47 2.09 41.56 -18.19
CA VAL A 47 2.12 40.17 -18.67
C VAL A 47 1.19 39.28 -17.84
N LYS A 48 1.27 39.35 -16.51
CA LYS A 48 0.38 38.56 -15.63
C LYS A 48 -1.09 38.91 -15.82
N CYS A 49 -1.40 40.16 -16.16
CA CYS A 49 -2.77 40.59 -16.49
C CYS A 49 -3.32 39.98 -17.79
N LEU A 50 -2.47 39.60 -18.75
CA LEU A 50 -2.93 39.00 -20.01
C LEU A 50 -3.68 37.68 -19.77
N GLY A 51 -3.26 36.89 -18.79
CA GLY A 51 -3.90 35.62 -18.43
C GLY A 51 -5.40 35.74 -18.12
N PRO A 52 -5.78 36.42 -17.03
CA PRO A 52 -7.19 36.63 -16.68
C PRO A 52 -7.94 37.50 -17.70
N LEU A 53 -7.25 38.34 -18.48
CA LEU A 53 -7.89 39.17 -19.50
C LEU A 53 -8.44 38.32 -20.66
N VAL A 54 -7.70 37.29 -21.10
CA VAL A 54 -8.09 36.44 -22.24
C VAL A 54 -9.39 35.67 -21.97
N SER A 55 -9.67 35.31 -20.72
CA SER A 55 -10.91 34.61 -20.35
C SER A 55 -12.12 35.54 -20.14
N LYS A 56 -11.92 36.87 -20.18
CA LYS A 56 -12.94 37.88 -19.85
C LYS A 56 -13.32 38.81 -21.00
N VAL A 57 -12.64 38.75 -22.15
CA VAL A 57 -12.89 39.60 -23.32
C VAL A 57 -13.42 38.79 -24.51
N LYS A 58 -14.06 39.46 -25.48
CA LYS A 58 -14.60 38.80 -26.69
C LYS A 58 -13.50 38.25 -27.60
N GLU A 59 -13.85 37.25 -28.42
CA GLU A 59 -12.89 36.51 -29.27
C GLU A 59 -12.05 37.42 -30.18
N TYR A 60 -12.65 38.46 -30.75
CA TYR A 60 -11.96 39.42 -31.62
C TYR A 60 -10.87 40.23 -30.87
N GLN A 61 -11.08 40.53 -29.58
CA GLN A 61 -10.08 41.20 -28.75
C GLN A 61 -8.93 40.25 -28.39
N VAL A 62 -9.23 38.98 -28.10
CA VAL A 62 -8.21 37.94 -27.90
C VAL A 62 -7.36 37.77 -29.17
N GLU A 63 -7.99 37.76 -30.34
CA GLU A 63 -7.29 37.71 -31.62
C GLU A 63 -6.36 38.92 -31.83
N THR A 64 -6.79 40.11 -31.41
CA THR A 64 -5.98 41.34 -31.48
C THR A 64 -4.77 41.28 -30.54
N ILE A 65 -4.95 40.77 -29.31
CA ILE A 65 -3.85 40.54 -28.36
C ILE A 65 -2.81 39.62 -28.99
N VAL A 66 -3.25 38.48 -29.51
CA VAL A 66 -2.38 37.45 -30.08
C VAL A 66 -1.64 37.94 -31.33
N ASP A 67 -2.31 38.66 -32.24
CA ASP A 67 -1.67 39.21 -33.44
C ASP A 67 -0.63 40.28 -33.10
N THR A 68 -0.91 41.11 -32.09
CA THR A 68 0.03 42.13 -31.60
C THR A 68 1.25 41.48 -30.95
N LEU A 69 1.05 40.50 -30.06
CA LEU A 69 2.14 39.77 -29.42
C LEU A 69 3.00 39.03 -30.45
N CYS A 70 2.40 38.32 -31.41
CA CYS A 70 3.12 37.64 -32.49
C CYS A 70 3.93 38.61 -33.36
N THR A 71 3.40 39.80 -33.65
CA THR A 71 4.11 40.82 -34.43
C THR A 71 5.28 41.40 -33.63
N ASN A 72 5.08 41.64 -32.33
CA ASN A 72 6.12 42.16 -31.45
C ASN A 72 7.26 41.17 -31.21
N MET A 73 7.04 39.86 -31.36
CA MET A 73 8.13 38.88 -31.35
C MET A 73 9.10 39.04 -32.52
N LEU A 74 8.67 39.66 -33.62
CA LEU A 74 9.49 39.96 -34.79
C LEU A 74 10.02 41.41 -34.75
N SER A 75 9.89 42.10 -33.61
CA SER A 75 10.35 43.47 -33.46
C SER A 75 11.87 43.55 -33.37
N ASP A 76 12.44 44.63 -33.89
CA ASP A 76 13.87 44.94 -33.74
C ASP A 76 14.29 45.20 -32.28
N LYS A 77 13.33 45.49 -31.39
CA LYS A 77 13.57 45.73 -29.96
C LYS A 77 13.58 44.42 -29.16
N GLU A 78 14.74 44.04 -28.63
CA GLU A 78 14.94 42.81 -27.84
C GLU A 78 14.03 42.69 -26.62
N GLN A 79 13.98 43.72 -25.77
CA GLN A 79 13.10 43.74 -24.59
C GLN A 79 11.62 43.52 -24.95
N LEU A 80 11.18 44.01 -26.12
CA LEU A 80 9.81 43.84 -26.60
C LEU A 80 9.56 42.42 -27.13
N ARG A 81 10.57 41.76 -27.70
CA ARG A 81 10.48 40.35 -28.11
C ARG A 81 10.31 39.43 -26.90
N ASP A 82 11.17 39.56 -25.91
CA ASP A 82 11.16 38.70 -24.72
C ASP A 82 9.86 38.81 -23.94
N ILE A 83 9.40 40.03 -23.68
CA ILE A 83 8.14 40.24 -22.95
C ILE A 83 6.92 39.76 -23.74
N SER A 84 6.96 39.88 -25.06
CA SER A 84 5.88 39.39 -25.93
C SER A 84 5.88 37.87 -26.01
N SER A 85 7.04 37.21 -25.95
CA SER A 85 7.15 35.74 -25.83
C SER A 85 6.53 35.25 -24.52
N ILE A 86 6.89 35.85 -23.38
CA ILE A 86 6.31 35.49 -22.07
C ILE A 86 4.81 35.77 -22.06
N GLY A 87 4.38 36.90 -22.64
CA GLY A 87 2.98 37.24 -22.85
C GLY A 87 2.23 36.16 -23.64
N LEU A 88 2.81 35.69 -24.75
CA LEU A 88 2.18 34.67 -25.59
C LEU A 88 2.10 33.31 -24.87
N LYS A 89 3.15 32.91 -24.13
CA LYS A 89 3.13 31.70 -23.28
C LYS A 89 2.05 31.79 -22.19
N THR A 90 1.90 32.96 -21.57
CA THR A 90 0.87 33.22 -20.55
C THR A 90 -0.54 33.09 -21.14
N VAL A 91 -0.76 33.67 -22.32
CA VAL A 91 -2.04 33.53 -23.05
C VAL A 91 -2.33 32.07 -23.38
N ILE A 92 -1.36 31.32 -23.92
CA ILE A 92 -1.50 29.89 -24.24
C ILE A 92 -1.79 29.04 -23.00
N GLY A 93 -1.18 29.39 -21.86
CA GLY A 93 -1.37 28.71 -20.58
C GLY A 93 -2.79 28.81 -20.02
N GLU A 94 -3.46 29.95 -20.26
CA GLU A 94 -4.81 30.28 -19.77
C GLU A 94 -5.93 29.91 -20.76
N LEU A 95 -5.59 29.47 -21.98
CA LEU A 95 -6.59 28.98 -22.92
C LEU A 95 -7.20 27.65 -22.42
N PRO A 96 -8.52 27.44 -22.61
CA PRO A 96 -9.17 26.18 -22.28
C PRO A 96 -8.47 24.97 -22.93
N PRO A 97 -8.39 23.81 -22.25
CA PRO A 97 -7.79 22.61 -22.80
C PRO A 97 -8.55 22.12 -24.04
N ALA A 98 -7.87 21.44 -24.96
CA ALA A 98 -8.44 20.98 -26.23
C ALA A 98 -9.73 20.14 -26.10
N SER A 99 -9.94 19.50 -24.96
CA SER A 99 -11.15 18.71 -24.63
C SER A 99 -12.42 19.54 -24.46
N SER A 100 -12.33 20.87 -24.29
CA SER A 100 -13.49 21.74 -24.11
C SER A 100 -14.17 22.16 -25.42
N GLY A 101 -13.60 21.81 -26.58
CA GLY A 101 -14.18 22.09 -27.90
C GLY A 101 -14.37 23.58 -28.21
N SER A 102 -13.66 24.48 -27.52
CA SER A 102 -13.83 25.93 -27.66
C SER A 102 -13.33 26.45 -29.01
N ALA A 103 -14.21 27.10 -29.78
CA ALA A 103 -13.88 27.74 -31.05
C ALA A 103 -12.80 28.84 -30.91
N LEU A 104 -12.75 29.51 -29.77
CA LEU A 104 -11.77 30.54 -29.44
C LEU A 104 -10.34 29.98 -29.42
N ALA A 105 -10.12 28.84 -28.75
CA ALA A 105 -8.80 28.22 -28.67
C ALA A 105 -8.31 27.76 -30.06
N ALA A 106 -9.21 27.22 -30.89
CA ALA A 106 -8.88 26.78 -32.24
C ALA A 106 -8.46 27.93 -33.16
N ASN A 107 -9.19 29.05 -33.13
CA ASN A 107 -8.89 30.24 -33.95
C ASN A 107 -7.58 30.91 -33.52
N VAL A 108 -7.36 31.04 -32.21
CA VAL A 108 -6.12 31.61 -31.65
C VAL A 108 -4.91 30.75 -32.01
N CYS A 109 -4.96 29.44 -31.76
CA CYS A 109 -3.86 28.53 -32.06
C CYS A 109 -3.56 28.49 -33.56
N LYS A 110 -4.58 28.51 -34.43
CA LYS A 110 -4.42 28.57 -35.89
C LYS A 110 -3.62 29.79 -36.33
N LYS A 111 -3.93 30.96 -35.79
CA LYS A 111 -3.27 32.22 -36.15
C LYS A 111 -1.82 32.27 -35.68
N ILE A 112 -1.57 31.83 -34.44
CA ILE A 112 -0.22 31.68 -33.87
C ILE A 112 0.61 30.74 -34.74
N THR A 113 0.08 29.56 -35.07
CA THR A 113 0.78 28.52 -35.84
C THR A 113 1.30 29.04 -37.18
N GLY A 114 0.48 29.79 -37.93
CA GLY A 114 0.91 30.36 -39.21
C GLY A 114 2.10 31.33 -39.07
N ARG A 115 2.10 32.17 -38.02
CA ARG A 115 3.19 33.11 -37.74
C ARG A 115 4.44 32.39 -37.25
N LEU A 116 4.31 31.45 -36.32
CA LEU A 116 5.44 30.66 -35.80
C LEU A 116 6.11 29.84 -36.90
N THR A 117 5.34 29.22 -37.80
CA THR A 117 5.89 28.45 -38.92
C THR A 117 6.80 29.32 -39.80
N SER A 118 6.39 30.56 -40.07
CA SER A 118 7.21 31.51 -40.83
C SER A 118 8.44 32.02 -40.06
N ALA A 119 8.33 32.17 -38.73
CA ALA A 119 9.43 32.58 -37.87
C ALA A 119 10.50 31.49 -37.75
N ILE A 120 10.08 30.22 -37.62
CA ILE A 120 10.96 29.05 -37.59
C ILE A 120 11.71 28.88 -38.92
N ALA A 121 11.04 29.14 -40.05
CA ALA A 121 11.63 29.00 -41.38
C ALA A 121 12.71 30.06 -41.70
N LYS A 122 12.68 31.24 -41.06
CA LYS A 122 13.66 32.32 -41.26
C LYS A 122 14.95 32.02 -40.46
N GLN A 123 15.94 31.44 -41.13
CA GLN A 123 17.20 30.96 -40.54
C GLN A 123 18.22 32.05 -40.13
N GLU A 124 17.98 33.32 -40.46
CA GLU A 124 18.96 34.39 -40.21
C GLU A 124 18.93 34.94 -38.78
N ASP A 125 17.81 34.82 -38.05
CA ASP A 125 17.65 35.33 -36.68
C ASP A 125 17.39 34.21 -35.67
N VAL A 126 18.48 33.67 -35.12
CA VAL A 126 18.47 32.55 -34.16
C VAL A 126 17.66 32.88 -32.89
N SER A 127 17.63 34.15 -32.46
CA SER A 127 16.92 34.55 -31.24
C SER A 127 15.41 34.37 -31.38
N VAL A 128 14.87 34.84 -32.50
CA VAL A 128 13.45 34.67 -32.87
C VAL A 128 13.11 33.21 -33.08
N GLN A 129 13.99 32.43 -33.70
CA GLN A 129 13.77 31.00 -33.90
C GLN A 129 13.66 30.23 -32.58
N LEU A 130 14.54 30.50 -31.61
CA LEU A 130 14.51 29.82 -30.31
C LEU A 130 13.21 30.09 -29.56
N GLU A 131 12.77 31.34 -29.51
CA GLU A 131 11.50 31.71 -28.88
C GLU A 131 10.30 31.13 -29.64
N ALA A 132 10.31 31.17 -30.96
CA ALA A 132 9.25 30.59 -31.78
C ALA A 132 9.14 29.07 -31.59
N LEU A 133 10.27 28.35 -31.50
CA LEU A 133 10.31 26.92 -31.22
C LEU A 133 9.77 26.59 -29.83
N ASP A 134 10.09 27.41 -28.83
CA ASP A 134 9.62 27.19 -27.45
C ASP A 134 8.10 27.38 -27.34
N ILE A 135 7.57 28.45 -27.94
CA ILE A 135 6.13 28.73 -27.98
C ILE A 135 5.40 27.66 -28.79
N MET A 136 6.01 27.17 -29.89
CA MET A 136 5.46 26.06 -30.68
C MET A 136 5.39 24.77 -29.86
N ALA A 137 6.43 24.48 -29.07
CA ALA A 137 6.47 23.31 -28.20
C ALA A 137 5.40 23.39 -27.09
N ASP A 138 5.26 24.55 -26.43
CA ASP A 138 4.25 24.79 -25.40
C ASP A 138 2.83 24.61 -25.97
N MET A 139 2.56 25.20 -27.14
CA MET A 139 1.25 25.12 -27.81
C MET A 139 0.92 23.68 -28.25
N LEU A 140 1.90 22.92 -28.77
CA LEU A 140 1.70 21.52 -29.15
C LEU A 140 1.40 20.63 -27.94
N SER A 141 2.08 20.87 -26.81
CA SER A 141 1.90 20.06 -25.60
C SER A 141 0.50 20.17 -24.99
N ARG A 142 -0.13 21.35 -25.11
CA ARG A 142 -1.39 21.68 -24.43
C ARG A 142 -2.61 21.71 -25.36
N GLN A 143 -2.45 22.12 -26.62
CA GLN A 143 -3.53 22.24 -27.61
C GLN A 143 -3.32 21.39 -28.88
N GLY A 144 -2.42 20.41 -28.85
CA GLY A 144 -2.06 19.58 -30.00
C GLY A 144 -3.24 19.00 -30.80
N GLY A 145 -4.32 18.58 -30.11
CA GLY A 145 -5.52 18.01 -30.74
C GLY A 145 -6.32 18.97 -31.63
N LEU A 146 -6.18 20.30 -31.45
CA LEU A 146 -6.84 21.31 -32.30
C LEU A 146 -6.05 21.63 -33.57
N LEU A 147 -4.78 21.22 -33.60
CA LEU A 147 -3.81 21.62 -34.62
C LEU A 147 -3.63 20.59 -35.74
N VAL A 148 -4.42 19.51 -35.76
CA VAL A 148 -4.24 18.33 -36.63
C VAL A 148 -4.03 18.71 -38.11
N ASN A 149 -4.80 19.69 -38.62
CA ASN A 149 -4.68 20.15 -40.01
C ASN A 149 -3.38 20.89 -40.32
N PHE A 150 -2.69 21.41 -39.30
CA PHE A 150 -1.42 22.12 -39.41
C PHE A 150 -0.21 21.23 -39.12
N HIS A 151 -0.40 20.03 -38.57
CA HIS A 151 0.70 19.12 -38.24
C HIS A 151 1.62 18.81 -39.42
N PRO A 152 1.15 18.59 -40.67
CA PRO A 152 2.05 18.42 -41.81
C PRO A 152 2.93 19.65 -42.07
N SER A 153 2.37 20.86 -41.96
CA SER A 153 3.11 22.12 -42.14
C SER A 153 4.09 22.39 -41.00
N ILE A 154 3.75 21.99 -39.78
CA ILE A 154 4.63 22.07 -38.61
C ILE A 154 5.78 21.07 -38.77
N LEU A 155 5.50 19.84 -39.23
CA LEU A 155 6.54 18.84 -39.46
C LEU A 155 7.55 19.34 -40.51
N THR A 156 7.08 19.82 -41.66
CA THR A 156 7.97 20.30 -42.74
C THR A 156 8.80 21.51 -42.34
N CYS A 157 8.36 22.33 -41.38
CA CYS A 157 9.15 23.45 -40.87
C CYS A 157 10.16 23.05 -39.78
N LEU A 158 9.87 22.01 -38.99
CA LEU A 158 10.73 21.52 -37.91
C LEU A 158 11.87 20.63 -38.42
N LEU A 159 11.64 19.76 -39.40
CA LEU A 159 12.65 18.81 -39.89
C LEU A 159 13.97 19.47 -40.31
N PRO A 160 13.99 20.58 -41.08
CA PRO A 160 15.25 21.24 -41.46
C PRO A 160 16.02 21.82 -40.27
N GLN A 161 15.35 22.12 -39.15
CA GLN A 161 15.97 22.72 -37.97
C GLN A 161 16.79 21.71 -37.15
N LEU A 162 16.58 20.41 -37.37
CA LEU A 162 17.43 19.36 -36.80
C LEU A 162 18.89 19.44 -37.30
N THR A 163 19.12 20.07 -38.45
CA THR A 163 20.46 20.26 -39.04
C THR A 163 21.01 21.67 -38.79
N SER A 164 20.32 22.51 -38.00
CA SER A 164 20.75 23.89 -37.73
C SER A 164 22.19 23.97 -37.20
N PRO A 165 23.01 24.97 -37.56
CA PRO A 165 24.36 25.11 -37.01
C PRO A 165 24.42 25.28 -35.49
N ARG A 166 23.32 25.71 -34.85
CA ARG A 166 23.24 25.96 -33.40
C ARG A 166 22.59 24.78 -32.68
N LEU A 167 23.31 24.15 -31.75
CA LEU A 167 22.81 23.03 -30.95
C LEU A 167 21.55 23.37 -30.12
N ALA A 168 21.42 24.62 -29.66
CA ALA A 168 20.25 25.07 -28.91
C ALA A 168 18.96 24.97 -29.75
N VAL A 169 19.03 25.32 -31.05
CA VAL A 169 17.92 25.22 -31.99
C VAL A 169 17.53 23.75 -32.16
N ARG A 170 18.50 22.87 -32.44
CA ARG A 170 18.28 21.43 -32.56
C ARG A 170 17.57 20.84 -31.34
N LYS A 171 18.03 21.17 -30.12
CA LYS A 171 17.43 20.70 -28.86
C LYS A 171 15.96 21.16 -28.72
N ARG A 172 15.65 22.42 -29.01
CA ARG A 172 14.27 22.96 -28.96
C ARG A 172 13.38 22.32 -30.02
N THR A 173 13.92 22.07 -31.22
CA THR A 173 13.22 21.33 -32.28
C THR A 173 12.87 19.90 -31.86
N ILE A 174 13.79 19.20 -31.20
CA ILE A 174 13.53 17.84 -30.67
C ILE A 174 12.36 17.86 -29.66
N ILE A 175 12.32 18.85 -28.76
CA ILE A 175 11.22 19.01 -27.81
C ILE A 175 9.90 19.24 -28.54
N ALA A 176 9.88 20.14 -29.54
CA ALA A 176 8.68 20.41 -30.34
C ALA A 176 8.18 19.16 -31.09
N LEU A 177 9.08 18.38 -31.70
CA LEU A 177 8.74 17.10 -32.36
C LEU A 177 8.21 16.07 -31.35
N GLY A 178 8.80 16.00 -30.14
CA GLY A 178 8.31 15.17 -29.05
C GLY A 178 6.87 15.51 -28.63
N HIS A 179 6.50 16.78 -28.61
CA HIS A 179 5.11 17.20 -28.34
C HIS A 179 4.19 17.00 -29.55
N LEU A 180 4.69 17.15 -30.78
CA LEU A 180 3.92 16.92 -32.00
C LEU A 180 3.38 15.49 -32.07
N VAL A 181 4.23 14.49 -31.76
CA VAL A 181 3.87 13.06 -31.86
C VAL A 181 2.76 12.62 -30.90
N MET A 182 2.48 13.42 -29.86
CA MET A 182 1.38 13.16 -28.91
C MET A 182 -0.01 13.35 -29.53
N SER A 183 -0.12 14.12 -30.61
CA SER A 183 -1.40 14.51 -31.19
C SER A 183 -1.51 14.28 -32.71
N CYS A 184 -0.42 13.90 -33.38
CA CYS A 184 -0.41 13.78 -34.83
C CYS A 184 -1.07 12.51 -35.38
N GLY A 185 -1.69 12.62 -36.56
CA GLY A 185 -2.23 11.49 -37.30
C GLY A 185 -1.14 10.51 -37.76
N ASN A 186 -1.55 9.29 -38.14
CA ASN A 186 -0.60 8.22 -38.50
C ASN A 186 0.28 8.57 -39.71
N MET A 187 -0.25 9.26 -40.73
CA MET A 187 0.54 9.64 -41.90
C MET A 187 1.71 10.57 -41.56
N VAL A 188 1.48 11.58 -40.71
CA VAL A 188 2.52 12.53 -40.28
C VAL A 188 3.57 11.84 -39.41
N PHE A 189 3.14 10.87 -38.59
CA PHE A 189 4.05 10.08 -37.78
C PHE A 189 4.95 9.18 -38.64
N VAL A 190 4.38 8.48 -39.63
CA VAL A 190 5.13 7.64 -40.57
C VAL A 190 6.17 8.47 -41.32
N ASP A 191 5.76 9.62 -41.87
CA ASP A 191 6.64 10.53 -42.60
C ASP A 191 7.83 11.02 -41.75
N LEU A 192 7.59 11.38 -40.49
CA LEU A 192 8.65 11.74 -39.54
C LEU A 192 9.63 10.58 -39.29
N ILE A 193 9.12 9.37 -39.05
CA ILE A 193 9.98 8.21 -38.76
C ILE A 193 10.77 7.78 -40.00
N GLU A 194 10.16 7.76 -41.18
CA GLU A 194 10.85 7.46 -42.43
C GLU A 194 11.95 8.48 -42.74
N HIS A 195 11.69 9.77 -42.52
CA HIS A 195 12.70 10.81 -42.66
C HIS A 195 13.88 10.57 -41.71
N LEU A 196 13.62 10.33 -40.41
CA LEU A 196 14.68 10.06 -39.43
C LEU A 196 15.50 8.82 -39.77
N LEU A 197 14.85 7.72 -40.19
CA LEU A 197 15.53 6.49 -40.58
C LEU A 197 16.39 6.68 -41.84
N THR A 198 15.90 7.45 -42.81
CA THR A 198 16.62 7.75 -44.05
C THR A 198 17.87 8.58 -43.77
N GLU A 199 17.75 9.64 -42.96
CA GLU A 199 18.89 10.50 -42.60
C GLU A 199 19.92 9.78 -41.73
N LEU A 200 19.48 8.94 -40.78
CA LEU A 200 20.38 8.08 -40.01
C LEU A 200 21.12 7.06 -40.88
N SER A 201 20.51 6.61 -41.98
CA SER A 201 21.12 5.67 -42.91
C SER A 201 22.16 6.32 -43.82
N LYS A 202 21.98 7.60 -44.19
CA LYS A 202 22.95 8.38 -44.98
C LYS A 202 24.26 8.63 -44.21
N ASN A 203 24.13 8.92 -42.91
CA ASN A 203 25.24 9.13 -41.98
C ASN A 203 26.25 10.21 -42.43
N ASP A 204 25.75 11.37 -42.85
CA ASP A 204 26.56 12.45 -43.44
C ASP A 204 27.52 13.15 -42.45
N SER A 205 27.17 13.22 -41.15
CA SER A 205 28.02 13.84 -40.13
C SER A 205 27.70 13.35 -38.71
N MET A 206 28.72 13.07 -37.91
CA MET A 206 28.55 12.55 -36.53
C MET A 206 27.71 13.47 -35.64
N SER A 207 27.91 14.79 -35.74
CA SER A 207 27.11 15.79 -35.00
C SER A 207 25.61 15.71 -35.31
N THR A 208 25.26 15.50 -36.58
CA THR A 208 23.85 15.40 -37.00
C THR A 208 23.29 14.04 -36.64
N THR A 209 24.08 12.96 -36.76
CA THR A 209 23.72 11.61 -36.28
C THR A 209 23.38 11.62 -34.78
N ARG A 210 24.19 12.26 -33.92
CA ARG A 210 23.88 12.44 -32.50
C ARG A 210 22.52 13.10 -32.28
N THR A 211 22.21 14.14 -33.06
CA THR A 211 20.94 14.88 -32.97
C THR A 211 19.74 13.99 -33.34
N TYR A 212 19.84 13.21 -34.40
CA TYR A 212 18.77 12.30 -34.81
C TYR A 212 18.52 11.18 -33.80
N ILE A 213 19.58 10.63 -33.18
CA ILE A 213 19.45 9.64 -32.09
C ILE A 213 18.72 10.25 -30.88
N GLN A 214 19.09 11.47 -30.47
CA GLN A 214 18.37 12.19 -29.41
C GLN A 214 16.90 12.44 -29.77
N CYS A 215 16.61 12.73 -31.05
CA CYS A 215 15.25 12.91 -31.54
C CYS A 215 14.44 11.61 -31.42
N ILE A 216 15.00 10.47 -31.82
CA ILE A 216 14.36 9.15 -31.68
C ILE A 216 14.09 8.84 -30.20
N ALA A 217 15.07 9.08 -29.32
CA ALA A 217 14.89 8.87 -27.89
C ALA A 217 13.76 9.76 -27.33
N ALA A 218 13.69 11.04 -27.72
CA ALA A 218 12.63 11.95 -27.31
C ALA A 218 11.24 11.51 -27.81
N ILE A 219 11.14 11.07 -29.07
CA ILE A 219 9.88 10.53 -29.64
C ILE A 219 9.46 9.28 -28.87
N SER A 220 10.38 8.37 -28.55
CA SER A 220 10.09 7.18 -27.76
C SER A 220 9.53 7.53 -26.36
N ARG A 221 10.08 8.55 -25.69
CA ARG A 221 9.58 8.99 -24.37
C ARG A 221 8.13 9.45 -24.39
N GLN A 222 7.69 10.06 -25.50
CA GLN A 222 6.36 10.66 -25.64
C GLN A 222 5.35 9.74 -26.35
N ALA A 223 5.79 8.94 -27.32
CA ALA A 223 4.96 8.13 -28.21
C ALA A 223 5.43 6.65 -28.30
N GLY A 224 5.79 6.05 -27.16
CA GLY A 224 6.25 4.66 -27.07
C GLY A 224 5.38 3.63 -27.82
N HIS A 225 4.06 3.69 -27.63
CA HIS A 225 3.13 2.76 -28.27
C HIS A 225 3.10 2.86 -29.81
N ARG A 226 3.47 4.02 -30.38
CA ARG A 226 3.47 4.24 -31.84
C ARG A 226 4.81 3.91 -32.47
N ILE A 227 5.91 4.17 -31.76
CA ILE A 227 7.27 3.86 -32.25
C ILE A 227 7.57 2.35 -32.18
N GLY A 228 6.82 1.59 -31.36
CA GLY A 228 7.00 0.15 -31.15
C GLY A 228 7.14 -0.65 -32.46
N GLU A 229 6.27 -0.39 -33.44
CA GLU A 229 6.26 -1.08 -34.75
C GLU A 229 7.52 -0.84 -35.59
N TYR A 230 8.29 0.22 -35.28
CA TYR A 230 9.49 0.61 -36.02
C TYR A 230 10.78 0.18 -35.31
N LEU A 231 10.69 -0.38 -34.10
CA LEU A 231 11.85 -0.72 -33.28
C LEU A 231 12.75 -1.78 -33.92
N GLU A 232 12.18 -2.72 -34.69
CA GLU A 232 12.94 -3.74 -35.41
C GLU A 232 13.98 -3.12 -36.37
N LYS A 233 13.68 -1.95 -36.96
CA LYS A 233 14.59 -1.21 -37.84
C LYS A 233 15.50 -0.26 -37.08
N ILE A 234 14.97 0.36 -36.01
CA ILE A 234 15.70 1.38 -35.22
C ILE A 234 16.81 0.73 -34.40
N ILE A 235 16.53 -0.35 -33.67
CA ILE A 235 17.47 -0.93 -32.70
C ILE A 235 18.79 -1.36 -33.37
N PRO A 236 18.82 -2.06 -34.52
CA PRO A 236 20.07 -2.42 -35.18
C PRO A 236 20.91 -1.20 -35.59
N LEU A 237 20.29 -0.10 -36.01
CA LEU A 237 20.98 1.14 -36.35
C LEU A 237 21.61 1.78 -35.10
N VAL A 238 20.87 1.84 -33.99
CA VAL A 238 21.38 2.37 -32.72
C VAL A 238 22.53 1.50 -32.18
N VAL A 239 22.44 0.17 -32.31
CA VAL A 239 23.54 -0.76 -31.93
C VAL A 239 24.78 -0.50 -32.77
N LYS A 240 24.63 -0.29 -34.09
CA LYS A 240 25.76 0.04 -34.98
C LYS A 240 26.45 1.34 -34.55
N PHE A 241 25.68 2.38 -34.23
CA PHE A 241 26.23 3.67 -33.78
C PHE A 241 26.82 3.61 -32.37
N CYS A 242 26.31 2.75 -31.49
CA CYS A 242 26.87 2.50 -30.17
C CYS A 242 28.26 1.85 -30.21
N ASN A 243 28.62 1.18 -31.30
CA ASN A 243 29.96 0.59 -31.47
C ASN A 243 31.00 1.57 -32.06
N VAL A 244 30.59 2.78 -32.45
CA VAL A 244 31.52 3.81 -32.93
C VAL A 244 32.32 4.36 -31.74
N ASP A 245 33.61 4.66 -31.94
CA ASP A 245 34.49 5.29 -30.95
C ASP A 245 34.18 6.78 -30.76
N ASP A 246 33.02 7.06 -30.17
CA ASP A 246 32.58 8.40 -29.81
C ASP A 246 31.70 8.34 -28.54
N ASP A 247 32.21 8.84 -27.41
CA ASP A 247 31.57 8.66 -26.10
C ASP A 247 30.23 9.40 -25.97
N GLU A 248 30.08 10.57 -26.60
CA GLU A 248 28.78 11.27 -26.65
C GLU A 248 27.72 10.48 -27.45
N LEU A 249 28.10 9.92 -28.61
CA LEU A 249 27.18 9.12 -29.42
C LEU A 249 26.79 7.84 -28.69
N ARG A 250 27.73 7.18 -28.00
CA ARG A 250 27.47 6.02 -27.14
C ARG A 250 26.47 6.35 -26.05
N GLU A 251 26.68 7.45 -25.33
CA GLU A 251 25.76 7.93 -24.29
C GLU A 251 24.34 8.08 -24.85
N TYR A 252 24.17 8.78 -25.98
CA TYR A 252 22.84 8.99 -26.58
C TYR A 252 22.21 7.69 -27.09
N CYS A 253 23.01 6.74 -27.60
CA CYS A 253 22.52 5.42 -27.99
C CYS A 253 21.99 4.63 -26.79
N ILE A 254 22.71 4.64 -25.66
CA ILE A 254 22.28 3.94 -24.44
C ILE A 254 21.05 4.62 -23.83
N GLN A 255 20.97 5.95 -23.83
CA GLN A 255 19.75 6.69 -23.42
C GLN A 255 18.55 6.36 -24.31
N ALA A 256 18.76 6.11 -25.60
CA ALA A 256 17.71 5.64 -26.48
C ALA A 256 17.24 4.23 -26.10
N PHE A 257 18.16 3.30 -25.82
CA PHE A 257 17.82 1.97 -25.31
C PHE A 257 17.03 2.02 -24.01
N GLU A 258 17.44 2.85 -23.05
CA GLU A 258 16.69 3.06 -21.80
C GLU A 258 15.23 3.48 -22.08
N SER A 259 15.04 4.41 -23.02
CA SER A 259 13.71 4.87 -23.42
C SER A 259 12.88 3.76 -24.06
N PHE A 260 13.47 2.97 -24.98
CA PHE A 260 12.78 1.87 -25.64
C PHE A 260 12.35 0.79 -24.64
N VAL A 261 13.21 0.44 -23.69
CA VAL A 261 12.90 -0.54 -22.64
C VAL A 261 11.76 -0.06 -21.76
N ARG A 262 11.77 1.22 -21.35
CA ARG A 262 10.76 1.77 -20.44
C ARG A 262 9.40 2.02 -21.10
N ARG A 263 9.38 2.35 -22.40
CA ARG A 263 8.18 2.81 -23.11
C ARG A 263 7.60 1.80 -24.10
N CYS A 264 8.39 0.82 -24.54
CA CYS A 264 7.99 -0.24 -25.48
C CYS A 264 8.38 -1.64 -24.96
N PRO A 265 7.90 -2.07 -23.77
CA PRO A 265 8.37 -3.34 -23.21
C PRO A 265 8.00 -4.55 -24.06
N LYS A 266 6.92 -4.58 -24.84
CA LYS A 266 6.59 -5.82 -25.58
C LYS A 266 7.49 -6.00 -26.80
N GLU A 267 7.67 -4.92 -27.55
CA GLU A 267 8.30 -4.88 -28.86
C GLU A 267 9.83 -5.01 -28.75
N VAL A 268 10.42 -4.52 -27.65
CA VAL A 268 11.87 -4.59 -27.42
C VAL A 268 12.36 -5.98 -26.97
N TYR A 269 11.46 -6.90 -26.60
CA TYR A 269 11.80 -8.20 -25.98
C TYR A 269 12.91 -8.98 -26.72
N PRO A 270 12.86 -9.17 -28.05
CA PRO A 270 13.89 -9.93 -28.78
C PRO A 270 15.30 -9.32 -28.70
N HIS A 271 15.39 -8.02 -28.39
CA HIS A 271 16.64 -7.27 -28.37
C HIS A 271 17.17 -7.02 -26.95
N VAL A 272 16.42 -7.40 -25.90
CA VAL A 272 16.80 -7.14 -24.50
C VAL A 272 18.16 -7.76 -24.17
N SER A 273 18.41 -9.01 -24.54
CA SER A 273 19.70 -9.67 -24.28
C SER A 273 20.87 -8.94 -24.94
N THR A 274 20.67 -8.41 -26.15
CA THR A 274 21.68 -7.58 -26.83
C THR A 274 21.94 -6.28 -26.09
N ILE A 275 20.88 -5.60 -25.64
CA ILE A 275 20.98 -4.35 -24.86
C ILE A 275 21.72 -4.60 -23.55
N ILE A 276 21.40 -5.70 -22.84
CA ILE A 276 22.09 -6.09 -21.60
C ILE A 276 23.58 -6.29 -21.86
N ASN A 277 23.96 -7.06 -22.88
CA ASN A 277 25.36 -7.32 -23.20
C ASN A 277 26.14 -6.02 -23.51
N ILE A 278 25.51 -5.09 -24.25
CA ILE A 278 26.10 -3.77 -24.54
C ILE A 278 26.26 -2.96 -23.26
N CYS A 279 25.22 -2.91 -22.40
CA CYS A 279 25.29 -2.17 -21.15
C CYS A 279 26.32 -2.77 -20.19
N LEU A 280 26.45 -4.09 -20.10
CA LEU A 280 27.46 -4.76 -19.28
C LEU A 280 28.89 -4.45 -19.76
N LYS A 281 29.12 -4.43 -21.08
CA LYS A 281 30.41 -4.02 -21.66
C LYS A 281 30.76 -2.58 -21.33
N TYR A 282 29.81 -1.67 -21.49
CA TYR A 282 30.03 -0.23 -21.28
C TYR A 282 29.96 0.19 -19.81
N LEU A 283 29.42 -0.65 -18.92
CA LEU A 283 29.52 -0.46 -17.48
C LEU A 283 30.98 -0.58 -16.99
N THR A 284 31.78 -1.43 -17.62
CA THR A 284 33.21 -1.62 -17.33
C THR A 284 34.14 -0.74 -18.14
N TYR A 285 33.60 0.14 -19.00
CA TYR A 285 34.40 0.98 -19.89
C TYR A 285 34.99 2.17 -19.11
N ASP A 286 36.21 1.98 -18.60
CA ASP A 286 37.04 3.04 -18.01
C ASP A 286 38.45 2.97 -18.64
N PRO A 287 38.66 3.56 -19.83
CA PRO A 287 39.96 3.53 -20.52
C PRO A 287 41.11 4.16 -19.73
N ASN A 288 40.77 4.97 -18.72
CA ASN A 288 41.69 5.79 -17.95
C ASN A 288 41.99 5.22 -16.55
N TYR A 289 41.43 4.05 -16.20
CA TYR A 289 41.62 3.45 -14.87
C TYR A 289 41.70 1.93 -14.93
N ASN A 290 42.75 1.37 -14.33
CA ASN A 290 42.91 -0.07 -14.18
C ASN A 290 42.44 -0.52 -12.79
N TYR A 291 41.43 -1.39 -12.74
CA TYR A 291 40.85 -1.87 -11.48
C TYR A 291 41.59 -3.07 -10.88
N ASP A 292 42.62 -3.59 -11.58
CA ASP A 292 43.37 -4.81 -11.22
C ASP A 292 44.54 -4.53 -10.24
N ASP A 293 44.92 -3.27 -10.02
CA ASP A 293 46.08 -2.91 -9.17
C ASP A 293 45.71 -2.68 -7.68
N GLU A 294 44.44 -2.82 -7.29
CA GLU A 294 43.96 -2.59 -5.90
C GLU A 294 43.79 -3.86 -5.06
N ASP A 295 43.93 -5.06 -5.64
CA ASP A 295 43.66 -6.32 -4.96
C ASP A 295 44.89 -6.91 -4.20
N GLU A 296 46.02 -6.19 -4.11
CA GLU A 296 47.23 -6.67 -3.40
C GLU A 296 47.54 -6.07 -2.02
N ASP A 297 46.85 -5.03 -1.53
CA ASP A 297 47.11 -4.47 -0.19
C ASP A 297 46.01 -4.79 0.82
N GLU A 298 45.98 -6.04 1.30
CA GLU A 298 45.17 -6.45 2.47
C GLU A 298 45.69 -5.90 3.82
N ASN A 299 46.67 -4.98 3.87
CA ASN A 299 47.28 -4.50 5.12
C ASN A 299 47.69 -3.00 5.17
N ALA A 300 46.81 -2.06 4.81
CA ALA A 300 46.99 -0.63 5.14
C ALA A 300 45.62 0.06 5.25
N MET A 301 45.17 0.73 6.30
CA MET A 301 45.83 1.29 7.47
C MET A 301 44.89 1.23 8.70
N ASP A 302 45.44 0.85 9.85
CA ASP A 302 44.97 1.32 11.15
C ASP A 302 45.27 2.83 11.24
N ALA A 303 44.25 3.66 11.05
CA ALA A 303 44.36 5.08 11.38
C ALA A 303 44.12 5.25 12.88
N ASP A 304 45.12 4.89 13.69
CA ASP A 304 45.28 5.43 15.04
C ASP A 304 46.18 6.68 14.97
N GLY A 305 45.92 7.62 15.88
CA GLY A 305 46.26 9.05 15.79
C GLY A 305 47.65 9.45 15.26
N GLY A 306 47.63 10.41 14.33
CA GLY A 306 48.79 11.24 13.96
C GLY A 306 48.36 12.38 13.03
N ASP A 307 48.41 13.62 13.52
CA ASP A 307 48.56 14.78 12.65
C ASP A 307 49.82 14.56 11.80
N ASP A 308 49.69 14.51 10.47
CA ASP A 308 50.78 14.90 9.59
C ASP A 308 50.20 15.40 8.26
N ASP A 309 50.57 16.65 7.97
CA ASP A 309 50.45 17.31 6.69
C ASP A 309 51.20 16.50 5.63
N ASP A 310 50.49 15.69 4.83
CA ASP A 310 51.05 15.15 3.59
C ASP A 310 50.34 15.78 2.38
N GLN A 311 50.94 16.88 1.91
CA GLN A 311 50.74 17.44 0.59
C GLN A 311 51.31 16.46 -0.45
N GLY A 312 50.57 15.39 -0.72
CA GLY A 312 50.86 14.42 -1.79
C GLY A 312 50.12 14.75 -3.08
N SER A 313 50.70 15.65 -3.87
CA SER A 313 50.42 15.94 -5.29
C SER A 313 48.97 15.76 -5.80
N ASP A 314 48.17 16.81 -5.66
CA ASP A 314 47.14 17.22 -6.64
C ASP A 314 47.83 17.57 -7.98
N ASP A 315 48.47 16.59 -8.63
CA ASP A 315 48.83 16.74 -10.04
C ASP A 315 47.53 16.62 -10.83
N GLU A 316 46.91 17.79 -11.01
CA GLU A 316 45.82 18.12 -11.93
C GLU A 316 46.07 17.50 -13.31
N TYR A 317 45.61 16.26 -13.52
CA TYR A 317 45.33 15.75 -14.86
C TYR A 317 44.09 16.47 -15.38
N SER A 318 44.33 17.48 -16.22
CA SER A 318 43.37 18.22 -17.05
C SER A 318 42.12 17.41 -17.46
N ASP A 319 41.01 17.63 -16.75
CA ASP A 319 39.75 16.87 -16.68
C ASP A 319 38.66 17.30 -17.70
N ASP A 320 38.98 18.07 -18.74
CA ASP A 320 37.94 18.62 -19.63
C ASP A 320 37.45 17.63 -20.73
N ASP A 321 38.18 16.53 -20.99
CA ASP A 321 37.90 15.62 -22.12
C ASP A 321 37.43 14.19 -21.72
N ASP A 322 37.45 13.79 -20.44
CA ASP A 322 36.97 12.43 -20.04
C ASP A 322 35.45 12.37 -19.91
N MET A 323 34.78 11.89 -20.98
CA MET A 323 33.34 11.65 -21.03
C MET A 323 32.96 10.19 -20.77
N SER A 324 33.92 9.31 -20.43
CA SER A 324 33.70 7.87 -20.26
C SER A 324 32.73 7.57 -19.11
N TRP A 325 32.75 8.39 -18.05
CA TRP A 325 31.84 8.23 -16.90
C TRP A 325 30.37 8.41 -17.28
N LYS A 326 30.05 9.26 -18.26
CA LYS A 326 28.67 9.44 -18.75
C LYS A 326 28.15 8.20 -19.45
N VAL A 327 29.03 7.49 -20.16
CA VAL A 327 28.73 6.21 -20.80
C VAL A 327 28.45 5.14 -19.74
N ARG A 328 29.31 5.01 -18.71
CA ARG A 328 29.09 4.08 -17.57
C ARG A 328 27.77 4.38 -16.85
N ARG A 329 27.48 5.67 -16.62
CA ARG A 329 26.24 6.14 -16.00
C ARG A 329 25.00 5.76 -16.82
N ALA A 330 25.03 6.01 -18.13
CA ALA A 330 23.92 5.66 -19.02
C ALA A 330 23.69 4.14 -19.03
N ALA A 331 24.76 3.33 -19.01
CA ALA A 331 24.67 1.88 -18.93
C ALA A 331 23.98 1.41 -17.64
N ALA A 332 24.37 1.98 -16.49
CA ALA A 332 23.73 1.68 -15.20
C ALA A 332 22.22 2.02 -15.21
N LYS A 333 21.84 3.19 -15.73
CA LYS A 333 20.42 3.58 -15.88
C LYS A 333 19.63 2.69 -16.84
N CYS A 334 20.26 2.24 -17.92
CA CYS A 334 19.62 1.32 -18.85
C CYS A 334 19.39 -0.06 -18.21
N LEU A 335 20.37 -0.58 -17.45
CA LEU A 335 20.19 -1.81 -16.67
C LEU A 335 19.08 -1.66 -15.62
N ASP A 336 19.03 -0.54 -14.90
CA ASP A 336 17.93 -0.19 -13.98
C ASP A 336 16.56 -0.25 -14.67
N ALA A 337 16.43 0.32 -15.88
CA ALA A 337 15.19 0.28 -16.64
C ALA A 337 14.82 -1.14 -17.10
N VAL A 338 15.79 -1.96 -17.52
CA VAL A 338 15.57 -3.37 -17.90
C VAL A 338 15.07 -4.17 -16.70
N VAL A 339 15.74 -4.04 -15.56
CA VAL A 339 15.37 -4.75 -14.33
C VAL A 339 13.98 -4.33 -13.84
N SER A 340 13.68 -3.02 -13.86
CA SER A 340 12.40 -2.48 -13.38
C SER A 340 11.19 -2.86 -14.24
N THR A 341 11.41 -3.23 -15.51
CA THR A 341 10.33 -3.54 -16.46
C THR A 341 10.11 -5.04 -16.66
N ARG A 342 11.11 -5.88 -16.38
CA ARG A 342 11.12 -7.31 -16.72
C ARG A 342 11.17 -8.22 -15.51
N HIS A 343 10.02 -8.49 -14.91
CA HIS A 343 9.95 -9.45 -13.80
C HIS A 343 10.29 -10.89 -14.23
N GLU A 344 9.93 -11.24 -15.46
CA GLU A 344 10.06 -12.60 -15.99
C GLU A 344 11.51 -13.06 -16.17
N MET A 345 12.46 -12.12 -16.24
CA MET A 345 13.90 -12.40 -16.46
C MET A 345 14.74 -12.35 -15.17
N LEU A 346 14.11 -12.33 -13.98
CA LEU A 346 14.82 -12.28 -12.71
C LEU A 346 15.94 -13.35 -12.56
N PRO A 347 15.73 -14.63 -12.92
CA PRO A 347 16.80 -15.63 -12.82
C PRO A 347 18.01 -15.30 -13.70
N GLU A 348 17.79 -14.76 -14.90
CA GLU A 348 18.87 -14.34 -15.80
C GLU A 348 19.60 -13.12 -15.25
N PHE A 349 18.88 -12.16 -14.67
CA PHE A 349 19.48 -10.99 -14.02
C PHE A 349 20.37 -11.39 -12.86
N TYR A 350 19.96 -12.36 -12.03
CA TYR A 350 20.81 -12.86 -10.94
C TYR A 350 22.09 -13.54 -11.44
N LYS A 351 22.06 -14.19 -12.62
CA LYS A 351 23.24 -14.84 -13.22
C LYS A 351 24.20 -13.89 -13.92
N THR A 352 23.67 -12.82 -14.54
CA THR A 352 24.45 -11.97 -15.46
C THR A 352 24.61 -10.53 -14.97
N VAL A 353 23.52 -9.87 -14.62
CA VAL A 353 23.49 -8.45 -14.25
C VAL A 353 23.92 -8.24 -12.80
N SER A 354 23.43 -9.05 -11.88
CA SER A 354 23.67 -8.88 -10.44
C SER A 354 25.15 -9.00 -10.07
N PRO A 355 25.95 -9.98 -10.57
CA PRO A 355 27.36 -10.10 -10.22
C PRO A 355 28.17 -8.93 -10.80
N ALA A 356 27.83 -8.46 -12.00
CA ALA A 356 28.48 -7.33 -12.64
C ALA A 356 28.23 -6.01 -11.87
N LEU A 357 27.01 -5.80 -11.38
CA LEU A 357 26.69 -4.63 -10.54
C LEU A 357 27.43 -4.69 -9.19
N ILE A 358 27.48 -5.86 -8.53
CA ILE A 358 28.20 -6.04 -7.24
C ILE A 358 29.69 -5.73 -7.43
N ALA A 359 30.32 -6.25 -8.48
CA ALA A 359 31.72 -5.99 -8.78
C ALA A 359 32.03 -4.51 -9.03
N ARG A 360 31.02 -3.70 -9.37
CA ARG A 360 31.12 -2.26 -9.66
C ARG A 360 30.69 -1.37 -8.50
N PHE A 361 30.43 -1.92 -7.31
CA PHE A 361 30.25 -1.09 -6.11
C PHE A 361 31.53 -0.32 -5.73
N LYS A 362 32.69 -0.69 -6.28
CA LYS A 362 33.98 0.01 -6.15
C LYS A 362 34.24 1.14 -7.17
N GLU A 363 33.23 1.62 -7.88
CA GLU A 363 33.37 2.69 -8.87
C GLU A 363 33.98 3.98 -8.28
N ARG A 364 34.90 4.66 -8.97
CA ARG A 364 35.51 5.91 -8.47
C ARG A 364 34.57 7.12 -8.54
N GLU A 365 33.76 7.20 -9.60
CA GLU A 365 32.83 8.29 -9.85
C GLU A 365 31.55 8.19 -9.00
N GLU A 366 31.31 9.16 -8.11
CA GLU A 366 30.17 9.13 -7.18
C GLU A 366 28.80 9.05 -7.88
N ASN A 367 28.66 9.73 -9.02
CA ASN A 367 27.42 9.75 -9.78
C ASN A 367 27.12 8.40 -10.43
N VAL A 368 28.15 7.75 -10.98
CA VAL A 368 28.04 6.42 -11.59
C VAL A 368 27.77 5.39 -10.49
N LYS A 369 28.52 5.45 -9.38
CA LYS A 369 28.32 4.60 -8.20
C LYS A 369 26.86 4.65 -7.72
N ALA A 370 26.31 5.85 -7.53
CA ALA A 370 24.91 6.01 -7.08
C ALA A 370 23.90 5.36 -8.04
N ASP A 371 24.08 5.50 -9.36
CA ASP A 371 23.20 4.88 -10.36
C ASP A 371 23.36 3.34 -10.39
N VAL A 372 24.56 2.79 -10.11
CA VAL A 372 24.80 1.34 -9.92
C VAL A 372 24.06 0.80 -8.69
N PHE A 373 24.14 1.50 -7.55
CA PHE A 373 23.36 1.16 -6.35
C PHE A 373 21.86 1.23 -6.63
N HIS A 374 21.40 2.23 -7.38
CA HIS A 374 19.99 2.35 -7.75
C HIS A 374 19.52 1.17 -8.61
N ALA A 375 20.31 0.77 -9.61
CA ALA A 375 19.99 -0.40 -10.44
C ALA A 375 19.84 -1.68 -9.61
N TYR A 376 20.72 -1.89 -8.62
CA TYR A 376 20.63 -3.05 -7.73
C TYR A 376 19.46 -2.94 -6.74
N LEU A 377 19.13 -1.74 -6.25
CA LEU A 377 17.92 -1.52 -5.44
C LEU A 377 16.64 -1.86 -6.22
N SER A 378 16.58 -1.51 -7.50
CA SER A 378 15.47 -1.89 -8.37
C SER A 378 15.38 -3.41 -8.55
N LEU A 379 16.52 -4.12 -8.62
CA LEU A 379 16.55 -5.59 -8.63
C LEU A 379 15.96 -6.18 -7.34
N LEU A 380 16.33 -5.65 -6.18
CA LEU A 380 15.78 -6.09 -4.90
C LEU A 380 14.27 -5.84 -4.81
N LYS A 381 13.82 -4.63 -5.17
CA LYS A 381 12.39 -4.28 -5.20
C LYS A 381 11.59 -5.20 -6.13
N GLN A 382 12.17 -5.55 -7.28
CA GLN A 382 11.54 -6.46 -8.23
C GLN A 382 11.51 -7.91 -7.74
N THR A 383 12.45 -8.30 -6.88
CA THR A 383 12.53 -9.63 -6.27
C THR A 383 11.60 -9.79 -5.06
N ARG A 384 11.11 -8.67 -4.50
CA ARG A 384 10.23 -8.69 -3.34
C ARG A 384 8.97 -9.53 -3.63
N PRO A 385 8.77 -10.67 -2.94
CA PRO A 385 7.62 -11.51 -3.23
C PRO A 385 6.34 -10.79 -2.82
N VAL A 386 5.28 -10.95 -3.62
CA VAL A 386 3.92 -10.76 -3.10
C VAL A 386 3.73 -11.82 -2.02
N GLN A 387 3.20 -11.47 -0.84
CA GLN A 387 3.04 -12.35 0.34
C GLN A 387 2.47 -13.75 0.04
N SER A 388 1.84 -13.95 -1.12
CA SER A 388 1.37 -15.22 -1.64
C SER A 388 2.46 -16.29 -1.88
N TRP A 389 3.71 -15.93 -2.16
CA TRP A 389 4.76 -16.93 -2.52
C TRP A 389 5.40 -17.64 -1.31
N LEU A 390 5.28 -17.08 -0.10
CA LEU A 390 5.79 -17.70 1.13
C LEU A 390 4.86 -18.78 1.70
N CYS A 391 3.64 -18.91 1.18
CA CYS A 391 2.61 -19.84 1.65
C CYS A 391 2.50 -21.13 0.82
N ASP A 392 3.32 -21.32 -0.21
CA ASP A 392 3.29 -22.54 -1.03
C ASP A 392 4.52 -23.43 -0.73
N PRO A 393 4.39 -24.41 0.19
CA PRO A 393 5.47 -25.35 0.48
C PRO A 393 5.84 -26.23 -0.73
N ASP A 394 4.98 -26.36 -1.75
CA ASP A 394 5.25 -27.14 -2.96
C ASP A 394 6.07 -26.35 -4.01
N ALA A 395 6.19 -25.02 -3.87
CA ALA A 395 7.06 -24.21 -4.73
C ALA A 395 8.56 -24.47 -4.48
N MET A 396 8.91 -25.16 -3.39
CA MET A 396 10.29 -25.57 -3.10
C MET A 396 10.79 -26.70 -4.03
N GLU A 397 9.92 -27.37 -4.79
CA GLU A 397 10.31 -28.45 -5.71
C GLU A 397 10.58 -27.97 -7.16
N GLN A 398 10.37 -26.70 -7.49
CA GLN A 398 10.54 -26.16 -8.85
C GLN A 398 11.72 -25.17 -8.98
N GLY A 399 12.95 -25.71 -9.06
CA GLY A 399 14.14 -24.99 -9.54
C GLY A 399 14.77 -23.93 -8.61
N GLU A 400 15.90 -23.35 -9.04
CA GLU A 400 16.52 -22.19 -8.37
C GLU A 400 15.56 -20.98 -8.42
N THR A 401 14.99 -20.61 -7.28
CA THR A 401 14.14 -19.42 -7.18
C THR A 401 14.99 -18.15 -7.07
N PRO A 402 14.51 -16.99 -7.54
CA PRO A 402 15.23 -15.71 -7.40
C PRO A 402 15.67 -15.39 -5.95
N LEU A 403 14.90 -15.83 -4.94
CA LEU A 403 15.26 -15.65 -3.53
C LEU A 403 16.46 -16.51 -3.11
N THR A 404 16.53 -17.77 -3.54
CA THR A 404 17.69 -18.64 -3.27
C THR A 404 18.95 -18.12 -3.96
N MET A 405 18.81 -17.56 -5.16
CA MET A 405 19.90 -16.92 -5.88
C MET A 405 20.38 -15.66 -5.18
N LEU A 406 19.46 -14.83 -4.67
CA LEU A 406 19.80 -13.65 -3.87
C LEU A 406 20.50 -14.05 -2.56
N GLN A 407 20.03 -15.08 -1.86
CA GLN A 407 20.69 -15.62 -0.65
C GLN A 407 22.14 -16.01 -0.92
N SER A 408 22.42 -16.66 -2.06
CA SER A 408 23.77 -17.03 -2.49
C SER A 408 24.67 -15.79 -2.71
N GLN A 409 24.11 -14.66 -3.14
CA GLN A 409 24.85 -13.41 -3.37
C GLN A 409 25.07 -12.57 -2.10
N VAL A 410 24.35 -12.81 -1.00
CA VAL A 410 24.43 -12.00 0.23
C VAL A 410 25.88 -11.82 0.73
N PRO A 411 26.74 -12.86 0.82
CA PRO A 411 28.12 -12.68 1.28
C PRO A 411 28.92 -11.74 0.37
N ASN A 412 28.70 -11.79 -0.95
CA ASN A 412 29.38 -10.92 -1.92
C ASN A 412 28.91 -9.48 -1.78
N ILE A 413 27.59 -9.28 -1.62
CA ILE A 413 27.00 -7.96 -1.36
C ILE A 413 27.59 -7.37 -0.08
N VAL A 414 27.60 -8.13 1.03
CA VAL A 414 28.12 -7.68 2.32
C VAL A 414 29.60 -7.31 2.23
N LYS A 415 30.42 -8.14 1.58
CA LYS A 415 31.85 -7.86 1.37
C LYS A 415 32.05 -6.54 0.62
N ALA A 416 31.32 -6.32 -0.47
CA ALA A 416 31.38 -5.09 -1.24
C ALA A 416 30.91 -3.88 -0.42
N LEU A 417 29.80 -3.99 0.30
CA LEU A 417 29.26 -2.92 1.15
C LEU A 417 30.18 -2.59 2.33
N HIS A 418 30.86 -3.57 2.92
CA HIS A 418 31.72 -3.35 4.08
C HIS A 418 32.81 -2.29 3.82
N LYS A 419 33.46 -2.32 2.64
CA LYS A 419 34.45 -1.30 2.22
C LYS A 419 33.77 0.06 2.06
N GLN A 420 32.58 0.09 1.44
CA GLN A 420 31.84 1.32 1.11
C GLN A 420 31.19 2.02 2.33
N MET A 421 30.88 1.29 3.41
CA MET A 421 30.25 1.85 4.61
C MET A 421 31.17 2.77 5.42
N LYS A 422 32.48 2.69 5.23
CA LYS A 422 33.49 3.52 5.90
C LYS A 422 34.03 4.65 5.01
N GLU A 423 33.43 4.86 3.84
CA GLU A 423 33.91 5.83 2.87
C GLU A 423 33.56 7.27 3.28
N LYS A 424 34.38 8.25 2.86
CA LYS A 424 34.17 9.67 3.20
C LYS A 424 32.83 10.19 2.65
N SER A 425 32.43 9.74 1.47
CA SER A 425 31.20 10.18 0.79
C SER A 425 29.94 9.83 1.58
N VAL A 426 29.15 10.87 1.90
CA VAL A 426 27.87 10.73 2.60
C VAL A 426 26.87 9.97 1.72
N LYS A 427 26.84 10.26 0.41
CA LYS A 427 25.88 9.69 -0.54
C LYS A 427 26.09 8.18 -0.70
N THR A 428 27.33 7.73 -0.80
CA THR A 428 27.69 6.31 -0.87
C THR A 428 27.26 5.53 0.36
N ARG A 429 27.51 6.08 1.56
CA ARG A 429 27.09 5.45 2.82
C ARG A 429 25.55 5.34 2.92
N GLN A 430 24.81 6.36 2.49
CA GLN A 430 23.34 6.30 2.42
C GLN A 430 22.85 5.21 1.46
N CYS A 431 23.48 5.07 0.29
CA CYS A 431 23.19 3.99 -0.65
C CYS A 431 23.41 2.61 -0.01
N CYS A 432 24.47 2.43 0.80
CA CYS A 432 24.71 1.19 1.53
C CYS A 432 23.59 0.87 2.53
N PHE A 433 23.17 1.85 3.34
CA PHE A 433 22.09 1.64 4.30
C PHE A 433 20.74 1.34 3.64
N ASN A 434 20.41 2.05 2.56
CA ASN A 434 19.20 1.76 1.78
C ASN A 434 19.26 0.38 1.12
N MET A 435 20.44 -0.04 0.65
CA MET A 435 20.67 -1.38 0.10
C MET A 435 20.42 -2.48 1.13
N LEU A 436 21.03 -2.37 2.31
CA LEU A 436 20.84 -3.32 3.41
C LEU A 436 19.38 -3.33 3.88
N THR A 437 18.74 -2.17 3.94
CA THR A 437 17.34 -2.04 4.36
C THR A 437 16.41 -2.77 3.38
N GLU A 438 16.54 -2.54 2.08
CA GLU A 438 15.70 -3.24 1.10
C GLU A 438 16.04 -4.74 1.04
N LEU A 439 17.32 -5.11 1.15
CA LEU A 439 17.75 -6.51 1.18
C LEU A 439 17.07 -7.29 2.32
N VAL A 440 17.03 -6.71 3.53
CA VAL A 440 16.39 -7.34 4.70
C VAL A 440 14.87 -7.35 4.57
N ASN A 441 14.27 -6.34 3.95
CA ASN A 441 12.82 -6.32 3.68
C ASN A 441 12.40 -7.39 2.65
N VAL A 442 13.30 -7.77 1.73
CA VAL A 442 13.08 -8.85 0.75
C VAL A 442 13.35 -10.21 1.38
N LEU A 443 14.44 -10.34 2.13
CA LEU A 443 14.87 -11.57 2.80
C LEU A 443 15.00 -11.36 4.32
N PRO A 444 13.94 -11.61 5.10
CA PRO A 444 14.03 -11.58 6.56
C PRO A 444 15.04 -12.64 7.02
N GLY A 445 15.99 -12.25 7.87
CA GLY A 445 17.07 -13.12 8.36
C GLY A 445 18.32 -13.20 7.48
N ALA A 446 18.39 -12.50 6.34
CA ALA A 446 19.51 -12.60 5.39
C ALA A 446 20.90 -12.30 5.99
N LEU A 447 20.97 -11.37 6.94
CA LEU A 447 22.23 -10.83 7.47
C LEU A 447 22.71 -11.53 8.74
N THR A 448 22.07 -12.64 9.15
CA THR A 448 22.37 -13.36 10.40
C THR A 448 23.87 -13.62 10.60
N GLN A 449 24.58 -14.08 9.57
CA GLN A 449 26.01 -14.41 9.64
C GLN A 449 26.93 -13.19 9.50
N HIS A 450 26.38 -12.04 9.13
CA HIS A 450 27.12 -10.84 8.71
C HIS A 450 26.91 -9.64 9.64
N VAL A 451 26.06 -9.74 10.66
CA VAL A 451 25.88 -8.68 11.67
C VAL A 451 27.22 -8.17 12.24
N PRO A 452 28.22 -9.02 12.58
CA PRO A 452 29.49 -8.54 13.14
C PRO A 452 30.27 -7.58 12.26
N VAL A 453 30.21 -7.74 10.92
CA VAL A 453 30.95 -6.88 9.98
C VAL A 453 30.19 -5.61 9.62
N LEU A 454 28.86 -5.59 9.80
CA LEU A 454 28.01 -4.45 9.48
C LEU A 454 27.88 -3.47 10.65
N VAL A 455 27.84 -3.97 11.90
CA VAL A 455 27.68 -3.15 13.10
C VAL A 455 28.74 -2.04 13.21
N PRO A 456 30.05 -2.29 12.98
CA PRO A 456 31.05 -1.23 13.00
C PRO A 456 30.78 -0.12 11.97
N GLY A 457 30.33 -0.48 10.76
CA GLY A 457 29.98 0.50 9.71
C GLY A 457 28.75 1.34 10.05
N ILE A 458 27.75 0.74 10.71
CA ILE A 458 26.58 1.47 11.24
C ILE A 458 27.03 2.45 12.33
N ILE A 459 27.80 1.99 13.32
CA ILE A 459 28.27 2.82 14.44
C ILE A 459 29.14 3.98 13.94
N PHE A 460 30.02 3.72 12.97
CA PHE A 460 30.86 4.75 12.34
C PHE A 460 30.02 5.90 11.79
N SER A 461 28.97 5.58 11.01
CA SER A 461 28.11 6.60 10.40
C SER A 461 27.21 7.35 11.40
N LEU A 462 26.97 6.78 12.59
CA LEU A 462 26.20 7.45 13.66
C LEU A 462 27.05 8.46 14.45
N ASN A 463 28.35 8.19 14.61
CA ASN A 463 29.27 8.98 15.43
C ASN A 463 30.04 10.06 14.65
N ASP A 464 30.15 9.94 13.33
CA ASP A 464 30.90 10.87 12.50
C ASP A 464 30.39 12.31 12.63
N LYS A 465 31.25 13.24 13.03
CA LYS A 465 30.92 14.65 13.24
C LYS A 465 30.64 15.40 11.93
N SER A 466 31.10 14.85 10.80
CA SER A 466 30.82 15.35 9.45
C SER A 466 29.56 14.76 8.83
N SER A 467 28.87 13.84 9.52
CA SER A 467 27.66 13.19 8.99
C SER A 467 26.48 14.15 8.86
N SER A 468 25.82 14.09 7.70
CA SER A 468 24.56 14.80 7.48
C SER A 468 23.43 14.18 8.31
N SER A 469 22.40 14.98 8.64
CA SER A 469 21.25 14.47 9.38
C SER A 469 20.55 13.31 8.66
N ASN A 470 20.52 13.34 7.32
CA ASN A 470 19.92 12.28 6.51
C ASN A 470 20.70 10.96 6.62
N LEU A 471 22.04 11.02 6.67
CA LEU A 471 22.87 9.82 6.85
C LEU A 471 22.59 9.13 8.18
N LYS A 472 22.48 9.90 9.27
CA LYS A 472 22.14 9.34 10.59
C LYS A 472 20.74 8.73 10.60
N ILE A 473 19.77 9.36 9.94
CA ILE A 473 18.39 8.86 9.82
C ILE A 473 18.36 7.54 9.05
N ASP A 474 19.05 7.45 7.91
CA ASP A 474 19.11 6.25 7.08
C ASP A 474 19.85 5.11 7.82
N ALA A 475 20.93 5.43 8.55
CA ALA A 475 21.66 4.46 9.38
C ALA A 475 20.79 3.92 10.53
N LEU A 476 20.03 4.78 11.23
CA LEU A 476 19.09 4.37 12.27
C LEU A 476 17.93 3.54 11.70
N SER A 477 17.39 3.93 10.54
CA SER A 477 16.33 3.19 9.85
C SER A 477 16.80 1.80 9.45
N CYS A 478 18.02 1.70 8.90
CA CYS A 478 18.65 0.44 8.57
C CYS A 478 18.85 -0.44 9.80
N LEU A 479 19.39 0.12 10.89
CA LEU A 479 19.56 -0.58 12.16
C LEU A 479 18.21 -1.10 12.70
N TYR A 480 17.15 -0.29 12.68
CA TYR A 480 15.82 -0.71 13.08
C TYR A 480 15.30 -1.89 12.26
N VAL A 481 15.38 -1.81 10.93
CA VAL A 481 14.89 -2.88 10.04
C VAL A 481 15.69 -4.17 10.25
N ILE A 482 17.01 -4.07 10.47
CA ILE A 482 17.85 -5.22 10.81
C ILE A 482 17.38 -5.86 12.13
N LEU A 483 17.13 -5.07 13.18
CA LEU A 483 16.69 -5.55 14.49
C LEU A 483 15.26 -6.13 14.49
N CYS A 484 14.40 -5.73 13.55
CA CYS A 484 13.03 -6.24 13.44
C CYS A 484 12.93 -7.61 12.78
N ASN A 485 13.86 -7.94 11.88
CA ASN A 485 13.74 -9.08 10.97
C ASN A 485 14.79 -10.20 11.22
N HIS A 486 15.52 -10.14 12.33
CA HIS A 486 16.50 -11.16 12.72
C HIS A 486 16.23 -11.64 14.15
N SER A 487 16.71 -12.84 14.46
CA SER A 487 16.58 -13.37 15.82
C SER A 487 17.39 -12.52 16.81
N PRO A 488 16.83 -12.25 18.01
CA PRO A 488 17.45 -11.33 18.96
C PRO A 488 18.82 -11.81 19.47
N GLN A 489 19.07 -13.14 19.48
CA GLN A 489 20.34 -13.70 19.97
C GLN A 489 21.56 -13.23 19.17
N VAL A 490 21.38 -12.91 17.89
CA VAL A 490 22.47 -12.46 17.00
C VAL A 490 23.04 -11.12 17.45
N PHE A 491 22.22 -10.27 18.09
CA PHE A 491 22.61 -8.93 18.49
C PHE A 491 23.19 -8.86 19.89
N HIS A 492 22.97 -9.86 20.75
CA HIS A 492 23.47 -9.91 22.14
C HIS A 492 24.96 -9.54 22.29
N PRO A 493 25.91 -10.07 21.48
CA PRO A 493 27.32 -9.65 21.58
C PRO A 493 27.57 -8.20 21.17
N HIS A 494 26.67 -7.59 20.41
CA HIS A 494 26.80 -6.23 19.87
C HIS A 494 26.04 -5.17 20.67
N VAL A 495 25.15 -5.56 21.60
CA VAL A 495 24.36 -4.63 22.43
C VAL A 495 25.26 -3.64 23.16
N GLN A 496 26.38 -4.11 23.75
CA GLN A 496 27.32 -3.26 24.48
C GLN A 496 27.86 -2.10 23.63
N ALA A 497 28.12 -2.34 22.34
CA ALA A 497 28.63 -1.33 21.42
C ALA A 497 27.53 -0.48 20.76
N LEU A 498 26.32 -1.04 20.59
CA LEU A 498 25.19 -0.38 19.93
C LEU A 498 24.41 0.58 20.84
N VAL A 499 24.30 0.28 22.14
CA VAL A 499 23.51 1.11 23.07
C VAL A 499 24.05 2.54 23.19
N PRO A 500 25.36 2.79 23.41
CA PRO A 500 25.88 4.15 23.54
C PRO A 500 25.58 5.09 22.36
N PRO A 501 25.84 4.74 21.09
CA PRO A 501 25.55 5.62 19.95
C PRO A 501 24.05 5.85 19.76
N VAL A 502 23.20 4.83 19.97
CA VAL A 502 21.74 4.98 19.87
C VAL A 502 21.23 5.94 20.95
N VAL A 503 21.69 5.80 22.20
CA VAL A 503 21.33 6.68 23.32
C VAL A 503 21.79 8.12 23.05
N ALA A 504 22.97 8.31 22.46
CA ALA A 504 23.46 9.62 22.06
C ALA A 504 22.56 10.26 20.97
N CYS A 505 22.12 9.49 19.98
CA CYS A 505 21.18 9.95 18.94
C CYS A 505 19.80 10.32 19.51
N VAL A 506 19.33 9.69 20.59
CA VAL A 506 18.11 10.13 21.30
C VAL A 506 18.31 11.52 21.91
N GLY A 507 19.54 11.89 22.27
CA GLY A 507 19.92 13.21 22.80
C GLY A 507 20.18 14.29 21.74
N ASP A 508 20.03 13.98 20.45
CA ASP A 508 20.37 14.88 19.34
C ASP A 508 19.49 16.16 19.31
N PRO A 509 20.02 17.32 18.89
CA PRO A 509 19.23 18.54 18.71
C PRO A 509 18.14 18.41 17.62
N PHE A 510 18.35 17.59 16.60
CA PHE A 510 17.42 17.43 15.49
C PHE A 510 16.36 16.35 15.79
N TYR A 511 15.10 16.76 15.74
CA TYR A 511 13.97 15.93 16.17
C TYR A 511 13.78 14.66 15.33
N LYS A 512 14.10 14.67 14.02
CA LYS A 512 13.98 13.49 13.15
C LYS A 512 15.01 12.40 13.49
N ILE A 513 16.22 12.77 13.90
CA ILE A 513 17.20 11.80 14.39
C ILE A 513 16.69 11.21 15.72
N THR A 514 16.16 12.06 16.60
CA THR A 514 15.60 11.62 17.88
C THR A 514 14.42 10.64 17.67
N SER A 515 13.53 10.88 16.71
CA SER A 515 12.36 10.04 16.46
C SER A 515 12.73 8.63 15.98
N GLU A 516 13.71 8.52 15.09
CA GLU A 516 14.24 7.23 14.62
C GLU A 516 15.09 6.52 15.70
N ALA A 517 15.88 7.27 16.48
CA ALA A 517 16.66 6.71 17.58
C ALA A 517 15.75 6.11 18.68
N LEU A 518 14.62 6.76 18.99
CA LEU A 518 13.63 6.22 19.92
C LEU A 518 12.96 4.94 19.40
N LEU A 519 12.78 4.85 18.09
CA LEU A 519 12.20 3.69 17.42
C LEU A 519 13.18 2.50 17.40
N VAL A 520 14.47 2.75 17.14
CA VAL A 520 15.54 1.76 17.35
C VAL A 520 15.60 1.32 18.81
N THR A 521 15.54 2.28 19.75
CA THR A 521 15.57 1.99 21.20
C THR A 521 14.41 1.07 21.60
N GLN A 522 13.22 1.32 21.09
CA GLN A 522 12.04 0.47 21.33
C GLN A 522 12.27 -0.97 20.88
N GLN A 523 12.88 -1.17 19.71
CA GLN A 523 13.18 -2.51 19.21
C GLN A 523 14.35 -3.15 19.95
N LEU A 524 15.37 -2.38 20.32
CA LEU A 524 16.53 -2.84 21.10
C LEU A 524 16.08 -3.42 22.45
N VAL A 525 15.09 -2.80 23.10
CA VAL A 525 14.46 -3.32 24.33
C VAL A 525 13.87 -4.72 24.14
N LYS A 526 13.20 -4.98 23.01
CA LYS A 526 12.68 -6.33 22.70
C LYS A 526 13.79 -7.33 22.41
N VAL A 527 14.93 -6.87 21.91
CA VAL A 527 16.10 -7.70 21.58
C VAL A 527 16.87 -8.12 22.83
N ILE A 528 17.06 -7.22 23.79
CA ILE A 528 17.73 -7.54 25.07
C ILE A 528 16.83 -8.36 25.99
N ARG A 529 15.50 -8.22 25.85
CA ARG A 529 14.53 -9.01 26.61
C ARG A 529 13.37 -9.48 25.74
N PRO A 530 13.57 -10.53 24.94
CA PRO A 530 12.47 -11.19 24.25
C PRO A 530 11.56 -11.87 25.28
N LEU A 531 10.29 -11.46 25.33
CA LEU A 531 9.28 -12.09 26.19
C LEU A 531 8.64 -13.31 25.53
N ASP A 532 8.65 -13.36 24.20
CA ASP A 532 8.07 -14.47 23.42
C ASP A 532 8.97 -15.72 23.43
N GLN A 533 10.28 -15.53 23.66
CA GLN A 533 11.29 -16.58 23.70
C GLN A 533 12.23 -16.33 24.89
N PRO A 534 12.31 -17.24 25.89
CA PRO A 534 13.22 -17.07 27.01
C PRO A 534 14.68 -16.91 26.55
N SER A 535 15.39 -15.92 27.08
CA SER A 535 16.82 -15.71 26.81
C SER A 535 17.62 -15.58 28.10
N SER A 536 18.92 -15.91 28.05
CA SER A 536 19.85 -15.83 29.18
C SER A 536 20.69 -14.55 29.19
N PHE A 537 20.34 -13.55 28.38
CA PHE A 537 21.08 -12.30 28.27
C PHE A 537 20.79 -11.39 29.46
N ASP A 538 21.83 -10.84 30.08
CA ASP A 538 21.69 -9.88 31.17
C ASP A 538 21.43 -8.46 30.62
N ALA A 539 20.17 -8.04 30.68
CA ALA A 539 19.75 -6.72 30.24
C ALA A 539 20.02 -5.61 31.28
N THR A 540 20.29 -5.95 32.54
CA THR A 540 20.37 -5.00 33.66
C THR A 540 21.33 -3.81 33.48
N PRO A 541 22.54 -3.95 32.87
CA PRO A 541 23.46 -2.81 32.78
C PRO A 541 22.96 -1.69 31.86
N TYR A 542 22.09 -2.00 30.89
CA TYR A 542 21.63 -1.03 29.89
C TYR A 542 20.33 -0.31 30.27
N ILE A 543 19.58 -0.85 31.25
CA ILE A 543 18.23 -0.37 31.60
C ILE A 543 18.27 1.12 31.99
N LYS A 544 19.24 1.53 32.81
CA LYS A 544 19.34 2.90 33.32
C LYS A 544 19.52 3.91 32.19
N ASP A 545 20.38 3.63 31.22
CA ASP A 545 20.68 4.55 30.13
C ASP A 545 19.49 4.67 29.17
N LEU A 546 18.91 3.54 28.76
CA LEU A 546 17.74 3.49 27.88
C LEU A 546 16.52 4.17 28.51
N PHE A 547 16.29 3.95 29.81
CA PHE A 547 15.22 4.61 30.55
C PHE A 547 15.48 6.13 30.66
N THR A 548 16.69 6.53 31.03
CA THR A 548 17.06 7.93 31.27
C THR A 548 16.95 8.80 30.02
N CYS A 549 17.37 8.30 28.85
CA CYS A 549 17.22 9.07 27.61
C CYS A 549 15.76 9.20 27.19
N THR A 550 14.96 8.13 27.37
CA THR A 550 13.55 8.11 26.97
C THR A 550 12.68 8.98 27.88
N ILE A 551 12.90 8.95 29.21
CA ILE A 551 12.13 9.76 30.16
C ILE A 551 12.37 11.27 29.96
N LYS A 552 13.59 11.68 29.58
CA LYS A 552 13.91 13.07 29.23
C LYS A 552 13.03 13.56 28.08
N ARG A 553 12.86 12.75 27.03
CA ARG A 553 12.00 13.09 25.88
C ARG A 553 10.52 12.99 26.21
N LEU A 554 10.10 12.03 27.03
CA LEU A 554 8.71 11.88 27.45
C LEU A 554 8.21 13.06 28.30
N LYS A 555 9.06 13.58 29.21
CA LYS A 555 8.74 14.73 30.07
C LYS A 555 8.72 16.07 29.33
N ALA A 556 9.50 16.21 28.25
CA ALA A 556 9.58 17.45 27.48
C ALA A 556 8.21 17.81 26.84
N ALA A 557 7.78 19.06 27.04
CA ALA A 557 6.55 19.60 26.44
C ALA A 557 6.82 20.28 25.09
N ASP A 558 7.99 20.90 24.91
CA ASP A 558 8.33 21.74 23.75
C ASP A 558 9.12 20.99 22.67
N ILE A 559 8.65 19.79 22.32
CA ILE A 559 9.22 18.97 21.24
C ILE A 559 8.16 18.61 20.20
N ASP A 560 8.62 18.23 19.02
CA ASP A 560 7.77 17.80 17.90
C ASP A 560 6.83 16.66 18.32
N GLN A 561 5.61 16.64 17.75
CA GLN A 561 4.59 15.64 18.04
C GLN A 561 5.08 14.21 17.74
N GLU A 562 5.88 14.02 16.69
CA GLU A 562 6.40 12.73 16.30
C GLU A 562 7.32 12.17 17.39
N VAL A 563 8.20 13.00 17.94
CA VAL A 563 9.09 12.59 19.03
C VAL A 563 8.29 12.25 20.29
N LYS A 564 7.22 12.98 20.59
CA LYS A 564 6.35 12.67 21.74
C LYS A 564 5.71 11.29 21.59
N GLU A 565 5.15 11.00 20.42
CA GLU A 565 4.51 9.70 20.15
C GLU A 565 5.51 8.55 20.19
N ARG A 566 6.70 8.73 19.60
CA ARG A 566 7.79 7.74 19.65
C ARG A 566 8.30 7.54 21.07
N ALA A 567 8.41 8.60 21.87
CA ALA A 567 8.82 8.51 23.27
C ALA A 567 7.80 7.74 24.12
N ILE A 568 6.49 7.96 23.91
CA ILE A 568 5.42 7.21 24.59
C ILE A 568 5.46 5.73 24.20
N SER A 569 5.59 5.43 22.90
CA SER A 569 5.65 4.05 22.40
C SER A 569 6.88 3.31 22.90
N CYS A 570 8.05 3.98 22.87
CA CYS A 570 9.31 3.46 23.38
C CYS A 570 9.25 3.22 24.89
N MET A 571 8.79 4.20 25.67
CA MET A 571 8.63 4.03 27.12
C MET A 571 7.59 2.95 27.45
N GLY A 572 6.52 2.83 26.66
CA GLY A 572 5.55 1.74 26.80
C GLY A 572 6.19 0.36 26.64
N GLN A 573 7.11 0.21 25.69
CA GLN A 573 7.86 -1.02 25.50
C GLN A 573 8.91 -1.26 26.61
N ILE A 574 9.60 -0.20 27.08
CA ILE A 574 10.52 -0.27 28.21
C ILE A 574 9.78 -0.80 29.44
N ILE A 575 8.64 -0.21 29.78
CA ILE A 575 7.82 -0.67 30.91
C ILE A 575 7.35 -2.11 30.66
N CYS A 576 6.79 -2.41 29.49
CA CYS A 576 6.29 -3.75 29.15
C CYS A 576 7.34 -4.86 29.29
N SER A 577 8.60 -4.60 28.92
CA SER A 577 9.66 -5.63 28.86
C SER A 577 10.63 -5.58 30.04
N LEU A 578 10.84 -4.43 30.67
CA LEU A 578 11.84 -4.20 31.71
C LEU A 578 11.22 -3.66 33.02
N GLY A 579 9.89 -3.61 33.12
CA GLY A 579 9.19 -2.96 34.23
C GLY A 579 9.43 -3.58 35.61
N ASP A 580 9.75 -4.86 35.69
CA ASP A 580 10.11 -5.55 36.95
C ASP A 580 11.44 -5.06 37.55
N SER A 581 12.35 -4.57 36.71
CA SER A 581 13.69 -4.11 37.08
C SER A 581 13.76 -2.59 37.25
N LEU A 582 12.65 -1.89 37.00
CA LEU A 582 12.57 -0.42 37.04
C LEU A 582 12.36 0.15 38.45
N GLY A 583 11.97 -0.70 39.42
CA GLY A 583 11.89 -0.36 40.84
C GLY A 583 11.02 0.87 41.13
N THR A 584 11.61 1.90 41.74
CA THR A 584 10.91 3.11 42.24
C THR A 584 10.52 4.10 41.16
N ASP A 585 11.09 4.00 39.95
CA ASP A 585 10.83 4.97 38.88
C ASP A 585 9.52 4.67 38.12
N LEU A 586 9.01 3.44 38.25
CA LEU A 586 7.78 2.98 37.58
C LEU A 586 6.54 3.81 37.96
N PRO A 587 6.18 4.00 39.25
CA PRO A 587 4.98 4.79 39.61
C PRO A 587 5.04 6.23 39.09
N SER A 588 6.21 6.87 39.18
CA SER A 588 6.40 8.23 38.68
C SER A 588 6.19 8.32 37.17
N THR A 589 6.58 7.27 36.42
CA THR A 589 6.43 7.20 34.97
C THR A 589 4.98 6.93 34.57
N LEU A 590 4.28 6.06 35.30
CA LEU A 590 2.86 5.79 35.07
C LEU A 590 2.00 7.06 35.27
N GLN A 591 2.36 7.91 36.23
CA GLN A 591 1.68 9.20 36.41
C GLN A 591 1.84 10.12 35.18
N ILE A 592 3.01 10.11 34.54
CA ILE A 592 3.24 10.87 33.31
C ILE A 592 2.39 10.32 32.16
N PHE A 593 2.20 9.00 32.08
CA PHE A 593 1.28 8.41 31.10
C PHE A 593 -0.15 8.91 31.29
N LEU A 594 -0.62 9.03 32.54
CA LEU A 594 -1.94 9.57 32.85
C LEU A 594 -2.07 11.05 32.43
N GLU A 595 -1.03 11.86 32.62
CA GLU A 595 -0.99 13.25 32.13
C GLU A 595 -1.01 13.33 30.59
N ARG A 596 -0.23 12.47 29.92
CA ARG A 596 -0.18 12.40 28.45
C ARG A 596 -1.46 11.83 27.85
N LEU A 597 -2.20 11.00 28.59
CA LEU A 597 -3.52 10.51 28.20
C LEU A 597 -4.55 11.65 28.07
N LYS A 598 -4.45 12.67 28.94
CA LYS A 598 -5.36 13.84 28.95
C LYS A 598 -5.13 14.78 27.74
N ASN A 599 -3.99 14.68 27.06
CA ASN A 599 -3.64 15.54 25.93
C ASN A 599 -4.17 14.99 24.59
N GLU A 600 -4.74 15.87 23.77
CA GLU A 600 -5.44 15.55 22.53
C GLU A 600 -4.59 14.79 21.50
N ILE A 601 -3.33 15.19 21.34
CA ILE A 601 -2.43 14.63 20.33
C ILE A 601 -1.90 13.26 20.79
N THR A 602 -1.53 13.14 22.06
CA THR A 602 -0.85 11.96 22.60
C THR A 602 -1.78 10.85 23.11
N ARG A 603 -3.09 11.10 23.21
CA ARG A 603 -4.06 10.15 23.79
C ARG A 603 -4.11 8.80 23.06
N LEU A 604 -4.07 8.76 21.73
CA LEU A 604 -4.19 7.49 21.02
C LEU A 604 -2.96 6.60 21.25
N THR A 605 -1.78 7.21 21.21
CA THR A 605 -0.50 6.52 21.40
C THR A 605 -0.33 6.05 22.84
N THR A 606 -0.74 6.86 23.83
CA THR A 606 -0.78 6.45 25.24
C THR A 606 -1.75 5.30 25.48
N VAL A 607 -2.95 5.33 24.87
CA VAL A 607 -3.91 4.21 24.95
C VAL A 607 -3.26 2.91 24.47
N LYS A 608 -2.65 2.89 23.27
CA LYS A 608 -1.97 1.71 22.74
C LYS A 608 -0.82 1.23 23.63
N ALA A 609 -0.03 2.16 24.16
CA ALA A 609 1.07 1.84 25.05
C ALA A 609 0.57 1.27 26.40
N MET A 610 -0.52 1.81 26.96
CA MET A 610 -1.16 1.25 28.15
C MET A 610 -1.72 -0.15 27.90
N THR A 611 -2.35 -0.39 26.75
CA THR A 611 -2.80 -1.72 26.33
C THR A 611 -1.64 -2.72 26.32
N LEU A 612 -0.51 -2.32 25.75
CA LEU A 612 0.71 -3.14 25.68
C LEU A 612 1.26 -3.46 27.08
N ILE A 613 1.35 -2.47 27.98
CA ILE A 613 1.82 -2.67 29.36
C ILE A 613 0.86 -3.60 30.10
N ALA A 614 -0.45 -3.37 29.97
CA ALA A 614 -1.47 -4.13 30.65
C ALA A 614 -1.49 -5.61 30.24
N GLY A 615 -1.18 -5.90 28.97
CA GLY A 615 -1.09 -7.26 28.41
C GLY A 615 0.28 -7.93 28.60
N SER A 616 1.24 -7.29 29.27
CA SER A 616 2.59 -7.86 29.43
C SER A 616 2.57 -9.15 30.26
N PRO A 617 3.33 -10.20 29.85
CA PRO A 617 3.57 -11.39 30.65
C PRO A 617 4.11 -11.13 32.07
N LEU A 618 4.76 -9.98 32.28
CA LEU A 618 5.39 -9.60 33.56
C LEU A 618 4.37 -9.15 34.63
N LYS A 619 3.07 -9.02 34.29
CA LYS A 619 1.99 -8.59 35.20
C LYS A 619 2.35 -7.32 35.99
N ILE A 620 2.74 -6.28 35.25
CA ILE A 620 3.19 -4.99 35.80
C ILE A 620 2.06 -4.32 36.57
N ASP A 621 2.34 -3.73 37.73
CA ASP A 621 1.29 -3.09 38.52
C ASP A 621 0.83 -1.76 37.91
N LEU A 622 -0.39 -1.73 37.37
CA LEU A 622 -1.05 -0.52 36.85
C LEU A 622 -2.09 0.09 37.82
N ARG A 623 -2.32 -0.50 39.00
CA ARG A 623 -3.36 -0.08 39.96
C ARG A 623 -3.38 1.43 40.24
N PRO A 624 -2.24 2.13 40.44
CA PRO A 624 -2.25 3.54 40.82
C PRO A 624 -2.94 4.46 39.82
N ILE A 625 -2.90 4.12 38.53
CA ILE A 625 -3.45 4.97 37.47
C ILE A 625 -4.87 4.57 37.05
N LEU A 626 -5.38 3.42 37.49
CA LEU A 626 -6.69 2.94 37.03
C LEU A 626 -7.83 3.85 37.49
N GLY A 627 -7.78 4.34 38.73
CA GLY A 627 -8.85 5.14 39.34
C GLY A 627 -9.26 6.36 38.52
N GLU A 628 -8.29 7.14 38.03
CA GLU A 628 -8.53 8.26 37.10
C GLU A 628 -8.52 7.83 35.63
N GLY A 629 -7.68 6.84 35.27
CA GLY A 629 -7.45 6.44 33.88
C GLY A 629 -8.66 5.79 33.22
N VAL A 630 -9.37 4.90 33.91
CA VAL A 630 -10.54 4.20 33.34
C VAL A 630 -11.68 5.16 33.00
N PRO A 631 -12.09 6.10 33.87
CA PRO A 631 -13.08 7.12 33.51
C PRO A 631 -12.63 8.01 32.34
N ILE A 632 -11.34 8.34 32.25
CA ILE A 632 -10.81 9.12 31.11
C ILE A 632 -10.94 8.32 29.81
N LEU A 633 -10.60 7.02 29.83
CA LEU A 633 -10.79 6.12 28.69
C LEU A 633 -12.28 6.06 28.29
N ALA A 634 -13.20 5.92 29.26
CA ALA A 634 -14.64 5.98 28.97
C ALA A 634 -15.03 7.25 28.21
N SER A 635 -14.51 8.41 28.61
CA SER A 635 -14.79 9.69 27.92
C SER A 635 -14.38 9.71 26.44
N PHE A 636 -13.40 8.90 26.04
CA PHE A 636 -12.94 8.80 24.65
C PHE A 636 -13.93 8.06 23.75
N LEU A 637 -14.78 7.20 24.32
CA LEU A 637 -15.79 6.46 23.58
C LEU A 637 -16.87 7.38 22.96
N ARG A 638 -17.10 8.55 23.57
CA ARG A 638 -18.00 9.60 23.04
C ARG A 638 -17.42 10.34 21.82
N LYS A 639 -16.10 10.32 21.61
CA LYS A 639 -15.44 11.11 20.57
C LYS A 639 -15.64 10.48 19.19
N ASN A 640 -15.86 11.30 18.16
CA ASN A 640 -16.09 10.83 16.78
C ASN A 640 -14.78 10.44 16.04
N GLN A 641 -13.89 9.69 16.72
CA GLN A 641 -12.64 9.21 16.14
C GLN A 641 -12.59 7.68 16.23
N ARG A 642 -12.78 7.01 15.09
CA ARG A 642 -12.89 5.54 15.02
C ARG A 642 -11.68 4.80 15.61
N ALA A 643 -10.46 5.24 15.26
CA ALA A 643 -9.23 4.61 15.76
C ALA A 643 -9.10 4.71 17.28
N LEU A 644 -9.54 5.83 17.86
CA LEU A 644 -9.53 6.03 19.31
C LEU A 644 -10.56 5.14 20.00
N LYS A 645 -11.78 5.01 19.46
CA LYS A 645 -12.80 4.10 20.00
C LYS A 645 -12.29 2.65 20.06
N LEU A 646 -11.73 2.15 18.95
CA LEU A 646 -11.20 0.78 18.88
C LEU A 646 -10.03 0.55 19.85
N GLY A 647 -9.06 1.47 19.87
CA GLY A 647 -7.92 1.39 20.79
C GLY A 647 -8.35 1.43 22.27
N THR A 648 -9.32 2.30 22.59
CA THR A 648 -9.87 2.47 23.94
C THR A 648 -10.62 1.23 24.41
N LEU A 649 -11.49 0.65 23.57
CA LEU A 649 -12.21 -0.58 23.90
C LEU A 649 -11.25 -1.76 24.12
N SER A 650 -10.20 -1.88 23.28
CA SER A 650 -9.16 -2.90 23.47
C SER A 650 -8.36 -2.69 24.75
N ALA A 651 -8.03 -1.43 25.10
CA ALA A 651 -7.36 -1.10 26.34
C ALA A 651 -8.21 -1.46 27.56
N LEU A 652 -9.48 -1.02 27.57
CA LEU A 652 -10.43 -1.32 28.64
C LEU A 652 -10.63 -2.83 28.82
N ASP A 653 -10.74 -3.59 27.73
CA ASP A 653 -10.87 -5.06 27.77
C ASP A 653 -9.68 -5.73 28.47
N ILE A 654 -8.44 -5.38 28.09
CA ILE A 654 -7.23 -5.97 28.68
C ILE A 654 -7.04 -5.51 30.14
N LEU A 655 -7.34 -4.25 30.45
CA LEU A 655 -7.28 -3.74 31.82
C LEU A 655 -8.24 -4.51 32.73
N ILE A 656 -9.46 -4.80 32.26
CA ILE A 656 -10.44 -5.55 33.06
C ILE A 656 -10.04 -7.02 33.21
N LYS A 657 -9.48 -7.65 32.17
CA LYS A 657 -8.99 -9.04 32.24
C LYS A 657 -7.93 -9.23 33.31
N ASN A 658 -6.97 -8.31 33.41
CA ASN A 658 -5.76 -8.51 34.21
C ASN A 658 -5.78 -7.81 35.57
N TYR A 659 -6.60 -6.77 35.78
CA TYR A 659 -6.64 -5.97 37.02
C TYR A 659 -8.03 -5.93 37.67
N SER A 660 -8.82 -7.00 37.52
CA SER A 660 -10.21 -7.07 37.99
C SER A 660 -10.39 -6.78 39.49
N ASP A 661 -9.38 -7.10 40.30
CA ASP A 661 -9.40 -6.91 41.76
C ASP A 661 -9.28 -5.45 42.21
N SER A 662 -8.76 -4.57 41.36
CA SER A 662 -8.59 -3.14 41.66
C SER A 662 -9.70 -2.26 41.05
N LEU A 663 -10.69 -2.87 40.39
CA LEU A 663 -11.79 -2.14 39.76
C LEU A 663 -12.87 -1.81 40.78
N THR A 664 -13.37 -0.57 40.72
CA THR A 664 -14.54 -0.16 41.51
C THR A 664 -15.79 -0.17 40.65
N ALA A 665 -16.96 -0.40 41.27
CA ALA A 665 -18.24 -0.35 40.56
C ALA A 665 -18.44 0.97 39.78
N ALA A 666 -18.08 2.10 40.40
CA ALA A 666 -18.17 3.42 39.77
C ALA A 666 -17.35 3.56 38.48
N MET A 667 -16.19 2.90 38.40
CA MET A 667 -15.36 2.91 37.18
C MET A 667 -15.99 2.11 36.04
N ILE A 668 -16.61 0.97 36.37
CA ILE A 668 -17.31 0.14 35.39
C ILE A 668 -18.55 0.86 34.89
N ASP A 669 -19.34 1.44 35.80
CA ASP A 669 -20.57 2.15 35.46
C ASP A 669 -20.27 3.33 34.51
N ALA A 670 -19.18 4.06 34.73
CA ALA A 670 -18.73 5.13 33.85
C ALA A 670 -18.42 4.66 32.42
N VAL A 671 -17.95 3.42 32.23
CA VAL A 671 -17.75 2.84 30.90
C VAL A 671 -19.08 2.36 30.30
N LEU A 672 -19.91 1.69 31.10
CA LEU A 672 -21.19 1.11 30.65
C LEU A 672 -22.14 2.17 30.11
N ASP A 673 -22.17 3.37 30.70
CA ASP A 673 -23.01 4.48 30.24
C ASP A 673 -22.67 4.93 28.80
N GLU A 674 -21.45 4.64 28.30
CA GLU A 674 -20.99 5.03 26.96
C GLU A 674 -21.16 3.96 25.88
N LEU A 675 -21.53 2.73 26.27
CA LEU A 675 -21.60 1.60 25.35
C LEU A 675 -22.82 1.59 24.42
N PRO A 676 -24.04 2.04 24.81
CA PRO A 676 -25.22 1.93 23.94
C PRO A 676 -25.02 2.55 22.54
N PRO A 677 -24.46 3.76 22.39
CA PRO A 677 -24.19 4.34 21.07
C PRO A 677 -23.14 3.60 20.24
N LEU A 678 -22.32 2.74 20.86
CA LEU A 678 -21.30 1.95 20.18
C LEU A 678 -21.85 0.63 19.63
N ILE A 679 -22.97 0.15 20.18
CA ILE A 679 -23.67 -1.06 19.75
C ILE A 679 -24.64 -0.66 18.65
N SER A 680 -24.12 -0.51 17.44
CA SER A 680 -24.89 -0.09 16.26
C SER A 680 -24.53 -0.93 15.05
N GLU A 681 -25.48 -1.09 14.13
CA GLU A 681 -25.23 -1.75 12.85
C GLU A 681 -24.37 -0.92 11.88
N SER A 682 -24.13 0.36 12.18
CA SER A 682 -23.32 1.26 11.34
C SER A 682 -21.83 0.92 11.31
N ASP A 683 -21.25 0.49 12.45
CA ASP A 683 -19.84 0.06 12.52
C ASP A 683 -19.73 -1.26 13.28
N MET A 684 -19.77 -2.35 12.51
CA MET A 684 -19.85 -3.70 13.06
C MET A 684 -18.58 -4.11 13.84
N HIS A 685 -17.42 -3.53 13.51
CA HIS A 685 -16.17 -3.80 14.23
C HIS A 685 -16.16 -3.12 15.60
N VAL A 686 -16.64 -1.88 15.71
CA VAL A 686 -16.76 -1.21 17.01
C VAL A 686 -17.76 -1.94 17.90
N SER A 687 -18.91 -2.35 17.33
CA SER A 687 -19.89 -3.18 18.03
C SER A 687 -19.29 -4.50 18.53
N GLN A 688 -18.53 -5.21 17.69
CA GLN A 688 -17.82 -6.43 18.09
C GLN A 688 -16.88 -6.18 19.29
N MET A 689 -16.09 -5.11 19.26
CA MET A 689 -15.16 -4.80 20.34
C MET A 689 -15.87 -4.43 21.65
N ALA A 690 -17.00 -3.70 21.56
CA ALA A 690 -17.83 -3.38 22.72
C ALA A 690 -18.48 -4.65 23.33
N ILE A 691 -18.94 -5.57 22.48
CA ILE A 691 -19.49 -6.87 22.91
C ILE A 691 -18.41 -7.75 23.56
N SER A 692 -17.19 -7.76 23.00
CA SER A 692 -16.05 -8.46 23.61
C SER A 692 -15.77 -7.92 25.01
N PHE A 693 -15.77 -6.60 25.18
CA PHE A 693 -15.60 -5.94 26.48
C PHE A 693 -16.70 -6.37 27.48
N LEU A 694 -17.97 -6.39 27.06
CA LEU A 694 -19.08 -6.86 27.89
C LEU A 694 -18.96 -8.34 28.26
N THR A 695 -18.48 -9.17 27.32
CA THR A 695 -18.22 -10.60 27.55
C THR A 695 -17.15 -10.80 28.62
N THR A 696 -16.06 -10.04 28.53
CA THR A 696 -15.01 -10.02 29.54
C THR A 696 -15.56 -9.59 30.90
N LEU A 697 -16.33 -8.50 30.93
CA LEU A 697 -16.91 -7.99 32.17
C LEU A 697 -17.83 -9.01 32.84
N ALA A 698 -18.67 -9.71 32.07
CA ALA A 698 -19.52 -10.79 32.57
C ALA A 698 -18.71 -11.97 33.14
N LYS A 699 -17.56 -12.30 32.54
CA LYS A 699 -16.68 -13.39 33.00
C LYS A 699 -15.93 -13.06 34.29
N VAL A 700 -15.43 -11.83 34.45
CA VAL A 700 -14.52 -11.48 35.55
C VAL A 700 -15.16 -10.65 36.66
N TYR A 701 -16.26 -9.93 36.39
CA TYR A 701 -16.93 -9.06 37.37
C TYR A 701 -18.47 -9.16 37.27
N PRO A 702 -19.10 -10.28 37.69
CA PRO A 702 -20.55 -10.50 37.55
C PRO A 702 -21.44 -9.51 38.32
N SER A 703 -20.91 -8.81 39.32
CA SER A 703 -21.70 -7.86 40.14
C SER A 703 -22.20 -6.63 39.37
N SER A 704 -21.56 -6.25 38.25
CA SER A 704 -21.98 -5.08 37.45
C SER A 704 -23.11 -5.39 36.45
N LEU A 705 -23.61 -6.63 36.42
CA LEU A 705 -24.59 -7.08 35.43
C LEU A 705 -25.99 -6.47 35.63
N SER A 706 -26.29 -5.91 36.81
CA SER A 706 -27.57 -5.25 37.08
C SER A 706 -27.84 -4.08 36.12
N LYS A 707 -26.79 -3.35 35.70
CA LYS A 707 -26.88 -2.23 34.76
C LYS A 707 -27.00 -2.68 33.30
N ILE A 708 -26.48 -3.87 32.97
CA ILE A 708 -26.56 -4.44 31.61
C ILE A 708 -28.02 -4.74 31.23
N SER A 709 -28.89 -5.02 32.20
CA SER A 709 -30.33 -5.24 32.00
C SER A 709 -31.10 -4.04 31.39
N GLY A 710 -30.49 -2.86 31.29
CA GLY A 710 -31.10 -1.64 30.76
C GLY A 710 -30.92 -1.48 29.24
N SER A 711 -30.51 -0.29 28.82
CA SER A 711 -30.37 0.09 27.40
C SER A 711 -29.39 -0.80 26.62
N ILE A 712 -28.32 -1.28 27.27
CA ILE A 712 -27.29 -2.11 26.63
C ILE A 712 -27.89 -3.39 26.07
N LEU A 713 -28.64 -4.15 26.89
CA LEU A 713 -29.25 -5.38 26.43
C LEU A 713 -30.29 -5.12 25.33
N ASN A 714 -31.08 -4.05 25.45
CA ASN A 714 -32.05 -3.70 24.40
C ASN A 714 -31.38 -3.40 23.06
N GLU A 715 -30.24 -2.71 23.05
CA GLU A 715 -29.45 -2.46 21.83
C GLU A 715 -28.81 -3.74 21.29
N LEU A 716 -28.31 -4.64 22.14
CA LEU A 716 -27.81 -5.95 21.69
C LEU A 716 -28.92 -6.77 21.02
N ILE A 717 -30.13 -6.79 21.59
CA ILE A 717 -31.31 -7.45 21.01
C ILE A 717 -31.75 -6.73 19.72
N GLY A 718 -31.60 -5.41 19.65
CA GLY A 718 -31.70 -4.63 18.41
C GLY A 718 -30.73 -5.13 17.34
N LEU A 719 -29.45 -5.26 17.69
CA LEU A 719 -28.38 -5.66 16.79
C LEU A 719 -28.52 -7.11 16.30
N VAL A 720 -29.02 -8.04 17.13
CA VAL A 720 -29.34 -9.43 16.73
C VAL A 720 -30.36 -9.47 15.59
N ARG A 721 -31.25 -8.47 15.50
CA ARG A 721 -32.25 -8.36 14.44
C ARG A 721 -31.70 -7.72 13.16
N SER A 722 -30.49 -7.18 13.17
CA SER A 722 -29.89 -6.52 12.01
C SER A 722 -29.56 -7.51 10.89
N PRO A 723 -29.83 -7.17 9.62
CA PRO A 723 -29.39 -7.96 8.46
C PRO A 723 -27.88 -7.96 8.25
N LEU A 724 -27.17 -6.98 8.83
CA LEU A 724 -25.73 -6.80 8.65
C LEU A 724 -24.91 -7.61 9.66
N LEU A 725 -25.57 -8.27 10.62
CA LEU A 725 -24.89 -9.07 11.63
C LEU A 725 -24.37 -10.38 11.03
N GLN A 726 -23.05 -10.45 10.87
CA GLN A 726 -22.32 -11.61 10.36
C GLN A 726 -20.88 -11.66 10.88
N GLY A 727 -20.21 -12.80 10.72
CA GLY A 727 -18.79 -12.96 11.01
C GLY A 727 -18.39 -12.71 12.47
N GLY A 728 -17.41 -11.83 12.68
CA GLY A 728 -16.80 -11.57 13.99
C GLY A 728 -17.76 -11.00 15.03
N ALA A 729 -18.65 -10.08 14.65
CA ALA A 729 -19.61 -9.49 15.58
C ALA A 729 -20.68 -10.49 16.04
N LEU A 730 -21.15 -11.37 15.13
CA LEU A 730 -22.06 -12.45 15.50
C LEU A 730 -21.36 -13.42 16.46
N SER A 731 -20.11 -13.80 16.18
CA SER A 731 -19.34 -14.69 17.06
C SER A 731 -19.17 -14.11 18.47
N ALA A 732 -18.82 -12.82 18.57
CA ALA A 732 -18.73 -12.12 19.86
C ALA A 732 -20.10 -12.06 20.57
N MET A 733 -21.20 -11.86 19.83
CA MET A 733 -22.55 -11.86 20.40
C MET A 733 -22.92 -13.22 21.01
N LEU A 734 -22.56 -14.32 20.33
CA LEU A 734 -22.80 -15.68 20.84
C LEU A 734 -22.00 -15.94 22.13
N GLU A 735 -20.72 -15.55 22.15
CA GLU A 735 -19.88 -15.67 23.34
C GLU A 735 -20.38 -14.82 24.51
N PHE A 736 -20.89 -13.62 24.23
CA PHE A 736 -21.50 -12.76 25.23
C PHE A 736 -22.70 -13.43 25.90
N PHE A 737 -23.66 -13.93 25.11
CA PHE A 737 -24.85 -14.59 25.67
C PHE A 737 -24.50 -15.85 26.46
N GLN A 738 -23.52 -16.64 26.00
CA GLN A 738 -23.02 -17.79 26.75
C GLN A 738 -22.42 -17.39 28.09
N ALA A 739 -21.59 -16.35 28.11
CA ALA A 739 -21.01 -15.84 29.35
C ALA A 739 -22.08 -15.26 30.29
N LEU A 740 -23.09 -14.57 29.75
CA LEU A 740 -24.13 -13.90 30.52
C LEU A 740 -25.05 -14.88 31.26
N VAL A 741 -25.49 -15.99 30.64
CA VAL A 741 -26.37 -16.94 31.36
C VAL A 741 -25.68 -17.68 32.49
N VAL A 742 -24.37 -17.91 32.38
CA VAL A 742 -23.58 -18.63 33.38
C VAL A 742 -23.49 -17.84 34.69
N THR A 743 -23.69 -16.52 34.66
CA THR A 743 -23.58 -15.68 35.86
C THR A 743 -24.80 -15.80 36.78
N GLY A 744 -25.93 -16.30 36.30
CA GLY A 744 -27.14 -16.53 37.11
C GLY A 744 -27.80 -15.27 37.67
N THR A 745 -27.75 -14.15 36.93
CA THR A 745 -28.28 -12.85 37.39
C THR A 745 -29.81 -12.79 37.33
N ASN A 746 -30.44 -12.19 38.35
CA ASN A 746 -31.89 -11.98 38.40
C ASN A 746 -32.40 -11.22 37.17
N ASN A 747 -33.49 -11.68 36.55
CA ASN A 747 -34.11 -11.16 35.31
C ASN A 747 -33.25 -11.27 34.03
N LEU A 748 -32.12 -11.95 34.09
CA LEU A 748 -31.22 -12.24 32.98
C LEU A 748 -30.95 -13.75 32.86
N GLY A 749 -31.88 -14.56 33.39
CA GLY A 749 -31.81 -16.01 33.32
C GLY A 749 -32.03 -16.52 31.90
N TYR A 750 -31.78 -17.82 31.70
CA TYR A 750 -31.94 -18.49 30.41
C TYR A 750 -33.32 -18.24 29.77
N MET A 751 -34.40 -18.44 30.52
CA MET A 751 -35.77 -18.26 30.01
C MET A 751 -36.12 -16.80 29.71
N ASP A 752 -35.54 -15.84 30.44
CA ASP A 752 -35.78 -14.41 30.19
C ASP A 752 -35.08 -13.96 28.91
N LEU A 753 -33.81 -14.32 28.73
CA LEU A 753 -33.07 -14.02 27.50
C LEU A 753 -33.67 -14.71 26.28
N LEU A 754 -34.11 -15.96 26.44
CA LEU A 754 -34.84 -16.67 25.39
C LEU A 754 -36.09 -15.90 24.97
N ARG A 755 -36.90 -15.45 25.95
CA ARG A 755 -38.11 -14.65 25.69
C ARG A 755 -37.79 -13.30 25.06
N MET A 756 -36.67 -12.67 25.39
CA MET A 756 -36.26 -11.40 24.78
C MET A 756 -35.84 -11.58 23.31
N LEU A 757 -35.16 -12.68 22.99
CA LEU A 757 -34.72 -13.00 21.62
C LEU A 757 -35.89 -13.43 20.73
N THR A 758 -36.77 -14.31 21.24
CA THR A 758 -37.87 -14.88 20.45
C THR A 758 -39.16 -14.05 20.54
N GLY A 759 -39.33 -13.25 21.60
CA GLY A 759 -40.55 -12.46 21.88
C GLY A 759 -41.04 -11.62 20.71
N PRO A 760 -40.19 -10.86 19.99
CA PRO A 760 -40.60 -10.12 18.80
C PRO A 760 -41.23 -10.98 17.69
N VAL A 761 -40.88 -12.27 17.61
CA VAL A 761 -41.43 -13.21 16.61
C VAL A 761 -42.77 -13.77 17.07
N TYR A 762 -42.91 -14.10 18.35
CA TYR A 762 -44.13 -14.68 18.91
C TYR A 762 -45.25 -13.65 19.15
N SER A 763 -44.92 -12.36 19.29
CA SER A 763 -45.88 -11.30 19.59
C SER A 763 -46.64 -10.74 18.38
N GLN A 764 -46.41 -11.26 17.16
CA GLN A 764 -47.17 -11.00 15.91
C GLN A 764 -47.33 -9.54 15.46
N SER A 765 -46.85 -8.55 16.22
CA SER A 765 -47.10 -7.13 15.96
C SER A 765 -46.13 -6.51 14.95
N THR A 766 -45.02 -7.20 14.64
CA THR A 766 -44.07 -6.88 13.58
C THR A 766 -43.43 -8.17 13.07
N ALA A 767 -43.83 -8.67 11.90
CA ALA A 767 -43.05 -9.72 11.24
C ALA A 767 -41.60 -9.23 11.09
N LEU A 768 -40.61 -9.99 11.56
CA LEU A 768 -39.20 -9.64 11.33
C LEU A 768 -38.97 -9.54 9.82
N THR A 769 -38.46 -8.40 9.37
CA THR A 769 -38.41 -8.03 7.95
C THR A 769 -37.35 -8.79 7.15
N HIS A 770 -36.39 -9.46 7.81
CA HIS A 770 -35.22 -10.05 7.13
C HIS A 770 -34.92 -11.49 7.57
N LYS A 771 -34.51 -12.32 6.60
CA LYS A 771 -34.15 -13.74 6.80
C LYS A 771 -32.98 -13.92 7.77
N GLN A 772 -31.97 -13.07 7.67
CA GLN A 772 -30.78 -13.12 8.51
C GLN A 772 -31.10 -13.01 10.01
N SER A 773 -32.12 -12.23 10.37
CA SER A 773 -32.54 -12.05 11.76
C SER A 773 -32.94 -13.38 12.40
N TYR A 774 -33.64 -14.27 11.66
CA TYR A 774 -34.03 -15.59 12.17
C TYR A 774 -32.80 -16.49 12.41
N TYR A 775 -31.82 -16.46 11.50
CA TYR A 775 -30.56 -17.21 11.67
C TYR A 775 -29.74 -16.70 12.87
N SER A 776 -29.62 -15.38 13.02
CA SER A 776 -28.92 -14.77 14.16
C SER A 776 -29.59 -15.12 15.49
N ILE A 777 -30.93 -15.05 15.56
CA ILE A 777 -31.70 -15.43 16.76
C ILE A 777 -31.50 -16.93 17.05
N ALA A 778 -31.66 -17.81 16.05
CA ALA A 778 -31.48 -19.25 16.22
C ALA A 778 -30.08 -19.62 16.75
N LYS A 779 -29.04 -18.98 16.22
CA LYS A 779 -27.66 -19.13 16.72
C LYS A 779 -27.51 -18.66 18.17
N CYS A 780 -28.12 -17.54 18.54
CA CYS A 780 -28.12 -17.05 19.93
C CYS A 780 -28.86 -18.02 20.87
N VAL A 781 -30.01 -18.56 20.44
CA VAL A 781 -30.77 -19.57 21.19
C VAL A 781 -29.94 -20.84 21.39
N ALA A 782 -29.25 -21.31 20.35
CA ALA A 782 -28.37 -22.45 20.44
C ALA A 782 -27.19 -22.20 21.38
N ALA A 783 -26.58 -21.01 21.31
CA ALA A 783 -25.51 -20.59 22.21
C ALA A 783 -25.96 -20.58 23.67
N LEU A 784 -27.14 -20.01 23.98
CA LEU A 784 -27.72 -20.03 25.32
C LEU A 784 -28.00 -21.47 25.81
N THR A 785 -28.53 -22.32 24.93
CA THR A 785 -28.90 -23.70 25.26
C THR A 785 -27.67 -24.58 25.52
N ARG A 786 -26.58 -24.35 24.77
CA ARG A 786 -25.29 -24.99 25.01
C ARG A 786 -24.69 -24.61 26.36
N ALA A 787 -24.84 -23.35 26.79
CA ALA A 787 -24.36 -22.90 28.09
C ALA A 787 -25.20 -23.46 29.25
N CYS A 788 -26.50 -23.67 29.05
CA CYS A 788 -27.44 -24.17 30.05
C CYS A 788 -28.15 -25.48 29.62
N PRO A 789 -27.45 -26.64 29.58
CA PRO A 789 -27.98 -27.87 28.99
C PRO A 789 -29.18 -28.46 29.77
N LYS A 790 -29.40 -28.06 31.03
CA LYS A 790 -30.50 -28.57 31.87
C LYS A 790 -31.88 -28.07 31.44
N GLU A 791 -31.96 -26.85 30.90
CA GLU A 791 -33.20 -26.22 30.45
C GLU A 791 -33.51 -26.51 28.97
N GLY A 792 -32.51 -27.01 28.23
CA GLY A 792 -32.61 -27.31 26.80
C GLY A 792 -33.73 -28.26 26.40
N PRO A 793 -33.96 -29.40 27.08
CA PRO A 793 -35.02 -30.34 26.70
C PRO A 793 -36.42 -29.75 26.72
N ALA A 794 -36.71 -28.85 27.68
CA ALA A 794 -38.00 -28.17 27.78
C ALA A 794 -38.22 -27.18 26.62
N VAL A 795 -37.18 -26.45 26.24
CA VAL A 795 -37.22 -25.50 25.11
C VAL A 795 -37.31 -26.22 23.76
N VAL A 796 -36.55 -27.31 23.58
CA VAL A 796 -36.66 -28.17 22.40
C VAL A 796 -38.09 -28.73 22.30
N GLY A 797 -38.67 -29.18 23.41
CA GLY A 797 -40.05 -29.65 23.45
C GLY A 797 -41.07 -28.57 23.05
N GLN A 798 -40.86 -27.32 23.48
CA GLN A 798 -41.70 -26.19 23.07
C GLN A 798 -41.59 -25.91 21.57
N PHE A 799 -40.38 -25.88 21.00
CA PHE A 799 -40.18 -25.66 19.57
C PHE A 799 -40.80 -26.78 18.72
N ILE A 800 -40.76 -28.04 19.18
CA ILE A 800 -41.45 -29.15 18.50
C ILE A 800 -42.96 -28.92 18.50
N GLN A 801 -43.55 -28.50 19.62
CA GLN A 801 -44.97 -28.17 19.67
C GLN A 801 -45.32 -27.00 18.73
N ASP A 802 -44.48 -25.98 18.66
CA ASP A 802 -44.68 -24.82 17.79
C ASP A 802 -44.63 -25.18 16.30
N VAL A 803 -43.84 -26.18 15.91
CA VAL A 803 -43.82 -26.73 14.54
C VAL A 803 -45.07 -27.59 14.27
N LYS A 804 -45.52 -28.38 15.25
CA LYS A 804 -46.69 -29.27 15.12
C LYS A 804 -48.02 -28.53 15.09
N ASN A 805 -48.09 -27.38 15.75
CA ASN A 805 -49.32 -26.59 15.88
C ASN A 805 -49.73 -25.94 14.54
N SER A 806 -50.81 -26.43 13.92
CA SER A 806 -51.31 -25.89 12.64
C SER A 806 -51.84 -24.44 12.72
N ARG A 807 -52.03 -23.90 13.93
CA ARG A 807 -52.40 -22.49 14.18
C ARG A 807 -51.18 -21.56 14.34
N SER A 808 -49.97 -22.12 14.27
CA SER A 808 -48.71 -21.38 14.41
C SER A 808 -48.35 -20.66 13.10
N THR A 809 -47.98 -19.39 13.21
CA THR A 809 -47.55 -18.56 12.08
C THR A 809 -46.32 -19.17 11.39
N ASP A 810 -46.22 -19.03 10.07
CA ASP A 810 -45.05 -19.52 9.31
C ASP A 810 -43.72 -18.97 9.85
N SER A 811 -43.69 -17.71 10.32
CA SER A 811 -42.50 -17.11 10.96
C SER A 811 -42.08 -17.79 12.26
N ILE A 812 -43.03 -18.28 13.06
CA ILE A 812 -42.75 -19.01 14.30
C ILE A 812 -42.20 -20.40 13.96
N ARG A 813 -42.84 -21.08 12.99
CA ARG A 813 -42.35 -22.39 12.49
C ARG A 813 -40.95 -22.28 11.88
N LEU A 814 -40.66 -21.20 11.16
CA LEU A 814 -39.34 -20.90 10.62
C LEU A 814 -38.29 -20.77 11.73
N LEU A 815 -38.55 -19.93 12.73
CA LEU A 815 -37.64 -19.73 13.86
C LEU A 815 -37.41 -21.03 14.66
N ALA A 816 -38.49 -21.78 14.91
CA ALA A 816 -38.44 -23.04 15.65
C ALA A 816 -37.55 -24.06 14.92
N LEU A 817 -37.71 -24.24 13.61
CA LEU A 817 -36.88 -25.15 12.81
C LEU A 817 -35.41 -24.73 12.81
N LEU A 818 -35.10 -23.45 12.58
CA LEU A 818 -33.72 -22.96 12.61
C LEU A 818 -33.08 -23.14 14.00
N SER A 819 -33.83 -22.87 15.06
CA SER A 819 -33.35 -23.04 16.44
C SER A 819 -33.09 -24.52 16.77
N LEU A 820 -33.96 -25.43 16.32
CA LEU A 820 -33.75 -26.87 16.44
C LEU A 820 -32.51 -27.32 15.66
N GLY A 821 -32.29 -26.75 14.46
CA GLY A 821 -31.09 -26.98 13.65
C GLY A 821 -29.80 -26.61 14.37
N GLU A 822 -29.68 -25.35 14.81
CA GLU A 822 -28.47 -24.84 15.46
C GLU A 822 -28.24 -25.47 16.85
N VAL A 823 -29.30 -25.78 17.61
CA VAL A 823 -29.19 -26.51 18.88
C VAL A 823 -28.73 -27.95 18.61
N GLY A 824 -29.38 -28.63 17.66
CA GLY A 824 -29.08 -30.02 17.33
C GLY A 824 -27.75 -30.23 16.63
N HIS A 825 -27.14 -29.17 16.10
CA HIS A 825 -25.77 -29.21 15.60
C HIS A 825 -24.75 -29.48 16.71
N HIS A 826 -25.01 -28.97 17.91
CA HIS A 826 -24.08 -29.02 19.05
C HIS A 826 -24.50 -29.98 20.16
N ILE A 827 -25.80 -30.24 20.31
CA ILE A 827 -26.37 -31.07 21.37
C ILE A 827 -27.06 -32.27 20.74
N ASP A 828 -26.85 -33.46 21.31
CA ASP A 828 -27.54 -34.68 20.85
C ASP A 828 -29.03 -34.61 21.19
N LEU A 829 -29.87 -34.65 20.15
CA LEU A 829 -31.34 -34.65 20.23
C LEU A 829 -31.96 -36.03 19.98
N SER A 830 -31.15 -37.10 19.92
CA SER A 830 -31.59 -38.50 19.76
C SER A 830 -32.71 -38.93 20.71
N GLY A 831 -32.74 -38.38 21.92
CA GLY A 831 -33.74 -38.69 22.94
C GLY A 831 -35.18 -38.30 22.57
N GLN A 832 -35.40 -37.48 21.54
CA GLN A 832 -36.73 -37.04 21.11
C GLN A 832 -37.13 -37.68 19.77
N ILE A 833 -37.70 -38.89 19.85
CA ILE A 833 -38.07 -39.72 18.69
C ILE A 833 -39.05 -39.02 17.74
N GLU A 834 -39.93 -38.16 18.27
CA GLU A 834 -40.94 -37.44 17.49
C GLU A 834 -40.34 -36.41 16.51
N LEU A 835 -39.13 -35.89 16.79
CA LEU A 835 -38.48 -34.82 16.02
C LEU A 835 -38.27 -35.18 14.54
N LYS A 836 -37.88 -36.42 14.25
CA LYS A 836 -37.66 -36.91 12.87
C LYS A 836 -38.93 -36.77 12.02
N SER A 837 -40.08 -37.16 12.58
CA SER A 837 -41.37 -37.09 11.89
C SER A 837 -41.86 -35.65 11.70
N VAL A 838 -41.65 -34.80 12.70
CA VAL A 838 -42.08 -33.39 12.68
C VAL A 838 -41.33 -32.59 11.63
N ILE A 839 -40.02 -32.81 11.48
CA ILE A 839 -39.21 -32.15 10.45
C ILE A 839 -39.62 -32.64 9.05
N LEU A 840 -39.85 -33.95 8.88
CA LEU A 840 -40.30 -34.49 7.59
C LEU A 840 -41.69 -33.99 7.20
N GLU A 841 -42.61 -33.79 8.15
CA GLU A 841 -43.92 -33.19 7.86
C GLU A 841 -43.78 -31.74 7.38
N ALA A 842 -42.83 -30.98 7.96
CA ALA A 842 -42.53 -29.61 7.53
C ALA A 842 -42.00 -29.51 6.09
N PHE A 843 -41.47 -30.59 5.49
CA PHE A 843 -41.07 -30.63 4.08
C PHE A 843 -42.27 -30.52 3.12
N SER A 844 -43.48 -30.82 3.61
CA SER A 844 -44.73 -30.71 2.86
C SER A 844 -45.48 -29.40 3.12
N SER A 845 -44.84 -28.43 3.79
CA SER A 845 -45.38 -27.10 4.05
C SER A 845 -45.60 -26.30 2.75
N PRO A 846 -46.65 -25.45 2.66
CA PRO A 846 -46.87 -24.57 1.51
C PRO A 846 -45.82 -23.44 1.39
N SER A 847 -45.07 -23.15 2.45
CA SER A 847 -44.05 -22.09 2.46
C SER A 847 -42.65 -22.63 2.13
N GLU A 848 -42.00 -22.07 1.11
CA GLU A 848 -40.62 -22.41 0.72
C GLU A 848 -39.60 -22.13 1.82
N GLU A 849 -39.83 -21.08 2.63
CA GLU A 849 -38.92 -20.71 3.71
C GLU A 849 -38.93 -21.77 4.83
N VAL A 850 -40.11 -22.29 5.15
CA VAL A 850 -40.28 -23.37 6.14
C VAL A 850 -39.67 -24.67 5.60
N LYS A 851 -39.86 -24.98 4.31
CA LYS A 851 -39.24 -26.16 3.69
C LYS A 851 -37.71 -26.10 3.71
N SER A 852 -37.14 -24.95 3.37
CA SER A 852 -35.70 -24.72 3.39
C SER A 852 -35.13 -24.80 4.80
N ALA A 853 -35.81 -24.20 5.78
CA ALA A 853 -35.40 -24.28 7.18
C ALA A 853 -35.55 -25.68 7.77
N ALA A 854 -36.55 -26.45 7.35
CA ALA A 854 -36.69 -27.86 7.73
C ALA A 854 -35.53 -28.70 7.16
N SER A 855 -35.16 -28.47 5.90
CA SER A 855 -34.01 -29.12 5.26
C SER A 855 -32.70 -28.78 5.98
N TYR A 856 -32.47 -27.50 6.30
CA TYR A 856 -31.34 -27.07 7.11
C TYR A 856 -31.35 -27.69 8.50
N ALA A 857 -32.50 -27.68 9.19
CA ALA A 857 -32.64 -28.26 10.52
C ALA A 857 -32.29 -29.75 10.53
N LEU A 858 -32.83 -30.53 9.59
CA LEU A 858 -32.52 -31.96 9.47
C LEU A 858 -31.02 -32.19 9.25
N GLY A 859 -30.41 -31.45 8.32
CA GLY A 859 -28.99 -31.56 8.02
C GLY A 859 -28.11 -31.19 9.23
N SER A 860 -28.43 -30.08 9.89
CA SER A 860 -27.67 -29.57 11.02
C SER A 860 -27.82 -30.45 12.27
N ILE A 861 -29.04 -30.92 12.59
CA ILE A 861 -29.30 -31.90 13.67
C ILE A 861 -28.54 -33.21 13.42
N SER A 862 -28.43 -33.62 12.15
CA SER A 862 -27.70 -34.82 11.80
C SER A 862 -26.21 -34.74 12.16
N VAL A 863 -25.64 -33.54 12.27
CA VAL A 863 -24.23 -33.36 12.69
C VAL A 863 -24.05 -33.64 14.18
N GLY A 864 -25.03 -33.30 15.03
CA GLY A 864 -24.93 -33.53 16.48
C GLY A 864 -24.86 -35.02 16.86
N ASN A 865 -25.52 -35.88 16.08
CA ASN A 865 -25.42 -37.33 16.21
C ASN A 865 -25.43 -38.00 14.82
N LEU A 866 -24.26 -37.96 14.18
CA LEU A 866 -24.04 -38.49 12.85
C LEU A 866 -24.41 -39.98 12.68
N PRO A 867 -24.07 -40.91 13.60
CA PRO A 867 -24.37 -42.32 13.37
C PRO A 867 -25.85 -42.66 13.40
N GLU A 868 -26.69 -41.89 14.11
CA GLU A 868 -28.13 -42.16 14.16
C GLU A 868 -28.92 -41.48 13.03
N TYR A 869 -28.53 -40.25 12.66
CA TYR A 869 -29.29 -39.45 11.71
C TYR A 869 -28.78 -39.57 10.26
N LEU A 870 -27.49 -39.76 10.03
CA LEU A 870 -26.96 -39.86 8.66
C LEU A 870 -27.52 -41.10 7.92
N PRO A 871 -27.54 -42.33 8.48
CA PRO A 871 -28.14 -43.47 7.80
C PRO A 871 -29.63 -43.25 7.50
N PHE A 872 -30.35 -42.57 8.42
CA PHE A 872 -31.74 -42.19 8.22
C PHE A 872 -31.92 -41.23 7.03
N VAL A 873 -31.08 -40.19 6.91
CA VAL A 873 -31.10 -39.27 5.77
C VAL A 873 -30.83 -40.02 4.46
N LEU A 874 -29.82 -40.89 4.40
CA LEU A 874 -29.51 -41.69 3.21
C LEU A 874 -30.65 -42.64 2.82
N GLN A 875 -31.33 -43.23 3.81
CA GLN A 875 -32.49 -44.10 3.60
C GLN A 875 -33.68 -43.32 3.04
N GLU A 876 -34.01 -42.17 3.61
CA GLU A 876 -35.13 -41.34 3.14
C GLU A 876 -34.91 -40.77 1.74
N ILE A 877 -33.66 -40.43 1.37
CA ILE A 877 -33.32 -40.01 0.00
C ILE A 877 -33.70 -41.09 -1.03
N THR A 878 -33.49 -42.36 -0.68
CA THR A 878 -33.83 -43.49 -1.56
C THR A 878 -35.34 -43.82 -1.50
N SER A 879 -35.98 -43.66 -0.34
CA SER A 879 -37.35 -44.11 -0.09
C SER A 879 -38.43 -43.14 -0.58
N GLN A 880 -38.19 -41.82 -0.54
CA GLN A 880 -39.22 -40.81 -0.83
C GLN A 880 -38.78 -39.83 -1.93
N PRO A 881 -38.96 -40.18 -3.22
CA PRO A 881 -38.48 -39.34 -4.33
C PRO A 881 -39.13 -37.94 -4.36
N LYS A 882 -40.35 -37.80 -3.81
CA LYS A 882 -41.07 -36.52 -3.73
C LYS A 882 -40.40 -35.48 -2.81
N ARG A 883 -39.53 -35.92 -1.89
CA ARG A 883 -38.80 -35.06 -0.93
C ARG A 883 -37.30 -35.03 -1.21
N GLN A 884 -36.87 -35.65 -2.30
CA GLN A 884 -35.47 -35.89 -2.64
C GLN A 884 -34.64 -34.60 -2.70
N TYR A 885 -35.16 -33.55 -3.32
CA TYR A 885 -34.48 -32.26 -3.44
C TYR A 885 -34.08 -31.68 -2.07
N LEU A 886 -35.03 -31.61 -1.13
CA LEU A 886 -34.79 -31.08 0.22
C LEU A 886 -33.89 -31.99 1.06
N LEU A 887 -34.00 -33.31 0.90
CA LEU A 887 -33.14 -34.25 1.62
C LEU A 887 -31.68 -34.20 1.13
N LEU A 888 -31.46 -33.97 -0.17
CA LEU A 888 -30.12 -33.74 -0.71
C LEU A 888 -29.53 -32.41 -0.22
N HIS A 889 -30.35 -31.37 -0.04
CA HIS A 889 -29.91 -30.15 0.63
C HIS A 889 -29.55 -30.39 2.12
N SER A 890 -30.29 -31.25 2.83
CA SER A 890 -29.91 -31.67 4.19
C SER A 890 -28.59 -32.44 4.19
N LEU A 891 -28.39 -33.36 3.24
CA LEU A 891 -27.14 -34.08 3.08
C LEU A 891 -25.98 -33.13 2.75
N LYS A 892 -26.22 -32.10 1.93
CA LYS A 892 -25.23 -31.07 1.63
C LYS A 892 -24.75 -30.34 2.88
N GLU A 893 -25.70 -29.98 3.75
CA GLU A 893 -25.39 -29.35 5.03
C GLU A 893 -24.49 -30.26 5.86
N ILE A 894 -24.82 -31.55 5.97
CA ILE A 894 -24.01 -32.53 6.70
C ILE A 894 -22.59 -32.60 6.15
N ILE A 895 -22.42 -32.68 4.82
CA ILE A 895 -21.09 -32.73 4.20
C ILE A 895 -20.31 -31.43 4.47
N SER A 896 -20.99 -30.30 4.50
CA SER A 896 -20.37 -28.98 4.63
C SER A 896 -19.97 -28.63 6.06
N SER A 897 -20.75 -29.06 7.07
CA SER A 897 -20.56 -28.66 8.46
C SER A 897 -20.15 -29.80 9.41
N ALA A 898 -20.16 -31.07 8.97
CA ALA A 898 -19.65 -32.16 9.79
C ALA A 898 -18.12 -32.16 9.91
N SER A 899 -17.63 -32.75 11.00
CA SER A 899 -16.18 -32.98 11.17
C SER A 899 -15.66 -34.00 10.15
N VAL A 900 -14.48 -33.73 9.59
CA VAL A 900 -13.80 -34.62 8.62
C VAL A 900 -13.65 -36.04 9.15
N ILE A 901 -13.32 -36.19 10.44
CA ILE A 901 -13.11 -37.48 11.09
C ILE A 901 -14.42 -38.26 11.22
N GLY A 902 -15.50 -37.60 11.64
CA GLY A 902 -16.81 -38.24 11.80
C GLY A 902 -17.43 -38.64 10.46
N LEU A 903 -17.14 -37.91 9.38
CA LEU A 903 -17.73 -38.14 8.06
C LEU A 903 -16.99 -39.23 7.26
N LYS A 904 -15.68 -39.44 7.48
CA LYS A 904 -14.84 -40.40 6.72
C LYS A 904 -15.44 -41.81 6.60
N PRO A 905 -16.02 -42.44 7.65
CA PRO A 905 -16.61 -43.77 7.55
C PRO A 905 -17.79 -43.86 6.58
N TYR A 906 -18.48 -42.74 6.34
CA TYR A 906 -19.67 -42.70 5.51
C TYR A 906 -19.41 -42.16 4.11
N VAL A 907 -18.19 -41.69 3.80
CA VAL A 907 -17.85 -41.09 2.50
C VAL A 907 -18.20 -42.02 1.35
N GLU A 908 -17.84 -43.31 1.43
CA GLU A 908 -18.15 -44.27 0.36
C GLU A 908 -19.66 -44.53 0.21
N ASN A 909 -20.40 -44.58 1.31
CA ASN A 909 -21.86 -44.70 1.29
C ASN A 909 -22.53 -43.49 0.64
N ILE A 910 -22.10 -42.28 1.00
CA ILE A 910 -22.62 -41.04 0.45
C ILE A 910 -22.23 -40.94 -1.04
N TRP A 911 -20.99 -41.27 -1.39
CA TRP A 911 -20.48 -41.27 -2.76
C TRP A 911 -21.29 -42.20 -3.67
N ALA A 912 -21.53 -43.43 -3.24
CA ALA A 912 -22.33 -44.40 -3.98
C ALA A 912 -23.78 -43.92 -4.17
N LEU A 913 -24.37 -43.29 -3.14
CA LEU A 913 -25.72 -42.73 -3.22
C LEU A 913 -25.80 -41.56 -4.22
N LEU A 914 -24.85 -40.62 -4.15
CA LEU A 914 -24.81 -39.44 -5.02
C LEU A 914 -24.66 -39.84 -6.49
N LEU A 915 -23.76 -40.77 -6.80
CA LEU A 915 -23.58 -41.28 -8.17
C LEU A 915 -24.84 -41.95 -8.72
N LYS A 916 -25.57 -42.71 -7.89
CA LYS A 916 -26.83 -43.33 -8.29
C LYS A 916 -27.91 -42.30 -8.64
N HIS A 917 -27.86 -41.11 -8.04
CA HIS A 917 -28.83 -40.05 -8.26
C HIS A 917 -28.40 -39.00 -9.31
N CYS A 918 -27.32 -39.25 -10.06
CA CYS A 918 -26.91 -38.42 -11.19
C CYS A 918 -27.86 -38.50 -12.41
N GLU A 919 -28.71 -39.52 -12.50
CA GLU A 919 -29.61 -39.79 -13.64
C GLU A 919 -31.04 -39.24 -13.47
N CYS A 920 -31.31 -38.45 -12.42
CA CYS A 920 -32.66 -37.93 -12.18
C CYS A 920 -33.08 -36.87 -13.23
N ALA A 921 -34.38 -36.85 -13.57
CA ALA A 921 -34.92 -35.95 -14.61
C ALA A 921 -34.91 -34.46 -14.20
N GLU A 922 -34.87 -34.17 -12.90
CA GLU A 922 -34.84 -32.80 -12.39
C GLU A 922 -33.42 -32.23 -12.38
N GLU A 923 -33.20 -31.20 -13.19
CA GLU A 923 -31.91 -30.50 -13.29
C GLU A 923 -31.45 -29.91 -11.93
N GLY A 924 -32.38 -29.33 -11.15
CA GLY A 924 -32.07 -28.78 -9.83
C GLY A 924 -31.48 -29.83 -8.87
N THR A 925 -32.01 -31.05 -8.92
CA THR A 925 -31.53 -32.17 -8.10
C THR A 925 -30.12 -32.61 -8.51
N ARG A 926 -29.84 -32.65 -9.82
CA ARG A 926 -28.49 -32.93 -10.36
C ARG A 926 -27.45 -31.90 -9.91
N ASN A 927 -27.83 -30.62 -9.83
CA ASN A 927 -26.94 -29.56 -9.36
C ASN A 927 -26.57 -29.72 -7.88
N VAL A 928 -27.53 -30.07 -7.01
CA VAL A 928 -27.25 -30.33 -5.58
C VAL A 928 -26.37 -31.56 -5.41
N VAL A 929 -26.59 -32.62 -6.20
CA VAL A 929 -25.73 -33.81 -6.21
C VAL A 929 -24.30 -33.46 -6.63
N ALA A 930 -24.13 -32.66 -7.69
CA ALA A 930 -22.82 -32.18 -8.12
C ALA A 930 -22.13 -31.32 -7.06
N GLU A 931 -22.87 -30.43 -6.39
CA GLU A 931 -22.36 -29.62 -5.27
C GLU A 931 -21.90 -30.51 -4.11
N CYS A 932 -22.67 -31.54 -3.75
CA CYS A 932 -22.30 -32.52 -2.74
C CYS A 932 -21.05 -33.34 -3.12
N LEU A 933 -20.94 -33.79 -4.38
CA LEU A 933 -19.74 -34.48 -4.88
C LEU A 933 -18.50 -33.59 -4.83
N GLY A 934 -18.64 -32.31 -5.20
CA GLY A 934 -17.58 -31.32 -5.09
C GLY A 934 -17.13 -31.14 -3.63
N LYS A 935 -18.08 -30.93 -2.71
CA LYS A 935 -17.81 -30.79 -1.28
C LYS A 935 -17.17 -32.03 -0.65
N LEU A 936 -17.63 -33.23 -1.02
CA LEU A 936 -17.00 -34.49 -0.57
C LEU A 936 -15.57 -34.65 -1.10
N THR A 937 -15.31 -34.23 -2.34
CA THR A 937 -13.99 -34.32 -2.95
C THR A 937 -12.97 -33.46 -2.18
N LEU A 938 -13.40 -32.34 -1.58
CA LEU A 938 -12.53 -31.53 -0.73
C LEU A 938 -12.04 -32.25 0.53
N ILE A 939 -12.70 -33.34 0.95
CA ILE A 939 -12.30 -34.12 2.14
C ILE A 939 -11.08 -35.00 1.85
N ASP A 940 -10.96 -35.51 0.62
CA ASP A 940 -9.88 -36.40 0.18
C ASP A 940 -9.67 -36.24 -1.33
N PRO A 941 -9.07 -35.11 -1.77
CA PRO A 941 -8.97 -34.79 -3.18
C PRO A 941 -8.04 -35.74 -3.93
N GLU A 942 -6.98 -36.23 -3.29
CA GLU A 942 -6.02 -37.17 -3.88
C GLU A 942 -6.69 -38.46 -4.35
N THR A 943 -7.67 -38.97 -3.59
CA THR A 943 -8.35 -40.23 -3.91
C THR A 943 -9.64 -40.03 -4.74
N LEU A 944 -10.41 -38.98 -4.45
CA LEU A 944 -11.74 -38.78 -5.05
C LEU A 944 -11.70 -37.99 -6.37
N LEU A 945 -10.74 -37.07 -6.55
CA LEU A 945 -10.62 -36.30 -7.79
C LEU A 945 -10.26 -37.18 -9.01
N PRO A 946 -9.33 -38.17 -8.91
CA PRO A 946 -9.11 -39.13 -9.99
C PRO A 946 -10.35 -39.96 -10.31
N ARG A 947 -11.18 -40.27 -9.31
CA ARG A 947 -12.43 -41.01 -9.49
C ARG A 947 -13.43 -40.20 -10.32
N LEU A 948 -13.59 -38.90 -10.05
CA LEU A 948 -14.39 -37.99 -10.89
C LEU A 948 -13.84 -37.89 -12.32
N LYS A 949 -12.51 -37.79 -12.47
CA LYS A 949 -11.85 -37.78 -13.80
C LYS A 949 -12.14 -39.07 -14.58
N GLY A 950 -12.29 -40.21 -13.92
CA GLY A 950 -12.67 -41.48 -14.54
C GLY A 950 -14.05 -41.43 -15.22
N TYR A 951 -15.02 -40.73 -14.64
CA TYR A 951 -16.37 -40.59 -15.23
C TYR A 951 -16.39 -39.69 -16.48
N LEU A 952 -15.38 -38.84 -16.69
CA LEU A 952 -15.26 -38.05 -17.93
C LEU A 952 -14.91 -38.89 -19.17
N VAL A 953 -14.31 -40.06 -18.99
CA VAL A 953 -13.92 -40.97 -20.09
C VAL A 953 -15.02 -42.00 -20.38
N ALA A 954 -15.89 -42.27 -19.40
CA ALA A 954 -16.94 -43.27 -19.46
C ALA A 954 -18.30 -42.73 -19.95
N GLY A 955 -18.46 -41.40 -20.04
CA GLY A 955 -19.60 -40.74 -20.68
C GLY A 955 -19.23 -40.26 -22.07
#